data_AF-A0A5B8MX54-F1
#
_entry.id   AF-A0A5B8MX54-F1
#
_cell.length_a   1.000
_cell.length_b   1.000
_cell.length_c   1.000
_cell.angle_alpha   90.00
_cell.angle_beta   90.00
_cell.angle_gamma   90.00
#
_symmetry.space_group_name_H-M   'P 1'
#
loop_
_entity.id
_entity.type
_entity.pdbx_description
1 polymer ?
#
loop_
_entity_poly.entity_id
_entity_poly.type
_entity_poly.pdbx_seq_one_letter_code
_entity_poly.pdbx_strand_id
1 'polypeptide(L)'
;MAEAKGSQGEAVGVESEHHGDVFAIEKKHISEITPEEFETKYVNRAMPIILQGILDTWPAYGVWNTEYFERELGEELVQVAFGKEWKKMTIKDYISSYSEYEEEYRNSGKPSPYLRTWNYTDNHPDFESTFDSSEYFRDLFKKFPKRMRPPFSWLFLGPQGVVTSLHEDIWHTDSWIAQLEGRKKFSLYHPGQRKHLEYVAESRESEFVDPLRPDLVKFPNFKKASAIEGYLEKGEILYIPRRWPHHAVGCMRSVSLTENFFSACNKDVIIPKWESYVQRRMKCEKILGRELRASDNLMKFCCHGGTLPARLVMQILGACPSWSKAGQTTTVETTKFSNKLLQETEFSVSVGGEERTGIWIEPFSWQPRAFVIHNILSEEECDHLVGLAEPVVEASTVVVDSAQRTSGVSSARTSFGTFLRRYQDEIVGRVEEQVALLTGIPMPNGESPQILRYEQHQRYTKHEDYFDRSYLTDTDGRQRIATILLYLSDVDEGGETNFPMGKISREYRDEHGEGANHVNSECGGSLQAAVKPKKGDALLFYSMDPSSTYEDRDSLHEGCPVVEGLKWSATIWMHQGHFRDKEYSTEPAKCEDSHENCESWAKTGECEKNPSYMKPNCKLSCGLCRQCQKGDVLCERKNRFLDAPKKP
;
A
#
# COMPACT_ATOMS: atom_id res chain seq x y z
N MET A 1 64.03 9.76 17.62
CA MET A 1 63.17 9.42 16.46
C MET A 1 61.90 8.84 17.04
N ALA A 2 60.92 9.71 17.22
CA ALA A 2 59.57 9.40 17.67
C ALA A 2 58.67 9.72 16.47
N GLU A 3 57.99 8.71 15.93
CA GLU A 3 57.07 8.90 14.80
C GLU A 3 55.68 9.26 15.32
N ALA A 4 55.11 10.27 14.65
CA ALA A 4 53.92 10.99 15.05
C ALA A 4 52.65 10.18 14.84
N LYS A 5 51.79 10.19 15.86
CA LYS A 5 50.36 9.84 15.73
C LYS A 5 49.67 10.95 14.95
N GLY A 6 49.23 10.64 13.72
CA GLY A 6 48.27 11.46 13.00
C GLY A 6 46.89 11.31 13.63
N SER A 7 46.36 12.40 14.18
CA SER A 7 44.99 12.51 14.65
C SER A 7 44.02 12.43 13.47
N GLN A 8 43.31 11.32 13.32
CA GLN A 8 42.06 11.32 12.56
C GLN A 8 41.05 12.13 13.37
N GLY A 9 40.55 13.22 12.78
CA GLY A 9 39.47 14.00 13.37
C GLY A 9 38.21 13.15 13.46
N GLU A 10 37.78 12.88 14.68
CA GLU A 10 36.45 12.33 14.94
C GLU A 10 35.40 13.30 14.38
N ALA A 11 34.61 12.82 13.42
CA ALA A 11 33.41 13.51 13.00
C ALA A 11 32.49 13.62 14.21
N VAL A 12 32.07 14.82 14.58
CA VAL A 12 31.01 15.04 15.56
C VAL A 12 29.76 14.36 15.01
N GLY A 13 29.48 13.16 15.53
CA GLY A 13 28.33 12.35 15.14
C GLY A 13 27.06 13.06 15.55
N VAL A 14 26.32 13.59 14.57
CA VAL A 14 24.94 14.01 14.78
C VAL A 14 24.10 12.75 14.66
N GLU A 15 24.04 12.02 15.77
CA GLU A 15 23.20 10.83 15.90
C GLU A 15 21.76 11.30 16.08
N SER A 16 20.85 10.75 15.27
CA SER A 16 19.42 10.86 15.51
C SER A 16 19.10 10.25 16.88
N GLU A 17 18.20 10.87 17.64
CA GLU A 17 17.75 10.30 18.92
C GLU A 17 16.82 9.12 18.63
N HIS A 18 17.37 7.91 18.64
CA HIS A 18 16.61 6.67 18.50
C HIS A 18 16.39 6.01 19.84
N HIS A 19 15.17 5.53 20.05
CA HIS A 19 14.79 4.78 21.25
C HIS A 19 14.33 3.35 20.96
N GLY A 20 14.14 2.99 19.68
CA GLY A 20 13.93 1.62 19.20
C GLY A 20 15.15 1.05 18.47
N ASP A 21 15.06 -0.19 17.98
CA ASP A 21 16.15 -0.86 17.24
C ASP A 21 16.48 -0.12 15.93
N VAL A 22 17.79 -0.06 15.62
CA VAL A 22 18.34 0.53 14.39
C VAL A 22 18.95 -0.58 13.54
N PHE A 23 18.44 -0.73 12.31
CA PHE A 23 18.94 -1.72 11.35
C PHE A 23 19.75 -1.04 10.24
N ALA A 24 20.73 -1.72 9.65
CA ALA A 24 21.46 -1.19 8.52
C ALA A 24 20.66 -1.37 7.21
N ILE A 25 20.64 -0.36 6.35
CA ILE A 25 20.15 -0.52 4.98
C ILE A 25 21.08 -1.49 4.24
N GLU A 26 20.50 -2.50 3.59
CA GLU A 26 21.25 -3.46 2.78
C GLU A 26 22.01 -2.74 1.66
N LYS A 27 23.25 -3.18 1.40
CA LYS A 27 24.08 -2.67 0.32
C LYS A 27 24.44 -3.82 -0.62
N LYS A 28 24.34 -3.59 -1.94
CA LYS A 28 24.82 -4.53 -2.96
C LYS A 28 25.50 -3.83 -4.11
N HIS A 29 26.49 -4.50 -4.69
CA HIS A 29 27.02 -4.08 -5.99
C HIS A 29 26.13 -4.61 -7.13
N ILE A 30 25.99 -3.88 -8.23
CA ILE A 30 25.19 -4.31 -9.40
C ILE A 30 25.69 -5.61 -10.06
N SER A 31 26.89 -6.08 -9.70
CA SER A 31 27.40 -7.40 -10.12
C SER A 31 26.82 -8.57 -9.30
N GLU A 32 26.17 -8.29 -8.18
CA GLU A 32 25.66 -9.28 -7.22
C GLU A 32 24.13 -9.41 -7.26
N ILE A 33 23.47 -8.57 -8.06
CA ILE A 33 22.01 -8.52 -8.17
C ILE A 33 21.63 -8.14 -9.60
N THR A 34 20.79 -8.94 -10.23
CA THR A 34 20.28 -8.59 -11.56
C THR A 34 19.12 -7.58 -11.48
N PRO A 35 18.80 -6.85 -12.55
CA PRO A 35 17.63 -5.98 -12.59
C PRO A 35 16.30 -6.70 -12.26
N GLU A 36 16.13 -7.95 -12.70
CA GLU A 36 14.96 -8.77 -12.38
C GLU A 36 14.90 -9.13 -10.88
N GLU A 37 16.04 -9.47 -10.29
CA GLU A 37 16.12 -9.70 -8.85
C GLU A 37 15.87 -8.42 -8.05
N PHE A 38 16.38 -7.27 -8.53
CA PHE A 38 16.11 -5.98 -7.93
C PHE A 38 14.61 -5.65 -7.93
N GLU A 39 13.96 -5.79 -9.08
CA GLU A 39 12.51 -5.57 -9.20
C GLU A 39 11.73 -6.49 -8.24
N THR A 40 12.04 -7.78 -8.21
CA THR A 40 11.27 -8.77 -7.43
C THR A 40 11.54 -8.72 -5.93
N LYS A 41 12.77 -8.45 -5.49
CA LYS A 41 13.17 -8.45 -4.08
C LYS A 41 13.02 -7.08 -3.42
N TYR A 42 13.13 -5.98 -4.16
CA TYR A 42 13.15 -4.63 -3.60
C TYR A 42 11.96 -3.80 -4.07
N VAL A 43 11.76 -3.62 -5.38
CA VAL A 43 10.67 -2.77 -5.89
C VAL A 43 9.30 -3.35 -5.55
N ASN A 44 9.05 -4.61 -5.89
CA ASN A 44 7.77 -5.29 -5.66
C ASN A 44 7.45 -5.46 -4.18
N ARG A 45 8.48 -5.57 -3.33
CA ARG A 45 8.34 -5.70 -1.88
C ARG A 45 8.40 -4.38 -1.12
N ALA A 46 8.64 -3.28 -1.84
CA ALA A 46 8.87 -1.97 -1.27
C ALA A 46 9.95 -1.98 -0.17
N MET A 47 11.13 -2.57 -0.45
CA MET A 47 12.25 -2.67 0.48
C MET A 47 13.40 -1.74 0.08
N PRO A 48 13.90 -0.87 0.97
CA PRO A 48 15.02 0.02 0.67
C PRO A 48 16.33 -0.74 0.48
N ILE A 49 17.18 -0.26 -0.43
CA ILE A 49 18.52 -0.80 -0.69
C ILE A 49 19.43 0.28 -1.25
N ILE A 50 20.71 0.18 -0.93
CA ILE A 50 21.77 0.95 -1.58
C ILE A 50 22.45 0.08 -2.65
N LEU A 51 22.49 0.56 -3.88
CA LEU A 51 23.21 -0.07 -4.99
C LEU A 51 24.52 0.67 -5.28
N GLN A 52 25.56 -0.10 -5.57
CA GLN A 52 26.90 0.36 -5.94
C GLN A 52 27.23 -0.01 -7.40
N GLY A 53 28.02 0.83 -8.07
CA GLY A 53 28.51 0.60 -9.45
C GLY A 53 27.56 1.05 -10.57
N ILE A 54 26.31 1.40 -10.24
CA ILE A 54 25.32 1.87 -11.23
C ILE A 54 25.65 3.25 -11.82
N LEU A 55 26.32 4.12 -11.06
CA LEU A 55 26.70 5.46 -11.51
C LEU A 55 27.89 5.44 -12.48
N ASP A 56 28.65 4.35 -12.57
CA ASP A 56 29.92 4.29 -13.32
C ASP A 56 29.74 4.53 -14.82
N THR A 57 28.54 4.31 -15.34
CA THR A 57 28.19 4.53 -16.76
C THR A 57 27.68 5.94 -17.04
N TRP A 58 27.41 6.75 -16.01
CA TRP A 58 26.79 8.06 -16.18
C TRP A 58 27.82 9.12 -16.57
N PRO A 59 27.63 9.85 -17.69
CA PRO A 59 28.46 11.01 -18.01
C PRO A 59 28.53 12.07 -16.90
N ALA A 60 27.47 12.21 -16.09
CA ALA A 60 27.45 13.11 -14.95
C ALA A 60 28.35 12.65 -13.79
N TYR A 61 28.60 11.35 -13.64
CA TYR A 61 29.36 10.83 -12.52
C TYR A 61 30.85 11.15 -12.66
N GLY A 62 31.45 11.67 -11.58
CA GLY A 62 32.81 12.21 -11.59
C GLY A 62 32.93 13.63 -12.15
N VAL A 63 31.89 14.15 -12.83
CA VAL A 63 31.84 15.52 -13.36
C VAL A 63 31.03 16.44 -12.43
N TRP A 64 29.80 16.03 -12.08
CA TRP A 64 28.92 16.84 -11.24
C TRP A 64 29.40 16.82 -9.78
N ASN A 65 29.86 17.97 -9.34
CA ASN A 65 30.27 18.29 -7.97
C ASN A 65 30.12 19.80 -7.75
N THR A 66 30.34 20.28 -6.52
CA THR A 66 30.19 21.70 -6.19
C THR A 66 31.07 22.60 -7.04
N GLU A 67 32.30 22.17 -7.38
CA GLU A 67 33.22 22.96 -8.20
C GLU A 67 32.73 23.11 -9.65
N TYR A 68 32.16 22.04 -10.22
CA TYR A 68 31.53 22.07 -11.53
C TYR A 68 30.35 23.05 -11.54
N PHE A 69 29.45 22.95 -10.55
CA PHE A 69 28.27 23.83 -10.51
C PHE A 69 28.63 25.29 -10.24
N GLU A 70 29.64 25.56 -9.41
CA GLU A 70 30.16 26.91 -9.20
C GLU A 70 30.79 27.48 -10.48
N ARG A 71 31.55 26.68 -11.21
CA ARG A 71 32.27 27.14 -12.40
C ARG A 71 31.34 27.33 -13.61
N GLU A 72 30.50 26.33 -13.90
CA GLU A 72 29.67 26.34 -15.10
C GLU A 72 28.35 27.10 -14.91
N LEU A 73 27.76 27.00 -13.71
CA LEU A 73 26.43 27.58 -13.40
C LEU A 73 26.47 28.63 -12.29
N GLY A 74 27.65 29.16 -11.95
CA GLY A 74 27.85 30.05 -10.80
C GLY A 74 26.93 31.27 -10.76
N GLU A 75 26.66 31.90 -11.91
CA GLU A 75 25.82 33.10 -12.02
C GLU A 75 24.31 32.80 -12.04
N GLU A 76 23.91 31.53 -12.08
CA GLU A 76 22.50 31.15 -12.09
C GLU A 76 21.83 31.47 -10.75
N LEU A 77 20.67 32.12 -10.81
CA LEU A 77 19.89 32.44 -9.63
C LEU A 77 19.02 31.26 -9.19
N VAL A 78 19.28 30.78 -7.99
CA VAL A 78 18.60 29.65 -7.36
C VAL A 78 17.88 30.06 -6.07
N GLN A 79 16.94 29.24 -5.60
CA GLN A 79 16.26 29.44 -4.32
C GLN A 79 16.83 28.50 -3.26
N VAL A 80 17.46 29.07 -2.24
CA VAL A 80 18.08 28.34 -1.13
C VAL A 80 17.21 28.46 0.11
N ALA A 81 16.94 27.34 0.78
CA ALA A 81 16.16 27.31 2.01
C ALA A 81 17.03 27.65 3.23
N PHE A 82 16.62 28.65 4.00
CA PHE A 82 17.19 29.05 5.29
C PHE A 82 16.16 28.72 6.38
N GLY A 83 16.09 27.45 6.77
CA GLY A 83 15.02 26.96 7.64
C GLY A 83 13.65 27.06 6.95
N LYS A 84 12.77 27.95 7.45
CA LYS A 84 11.44 28.18 6.87
C LYS A 84 11.42 29.26 5.79
N GLU A 85 12.49 30.05 5.67
CA GLU A 85 12.60 31.12 4.67
C GLU A 85 13.28 30.64 3.39
N TRP A 86 12.96 31.27 2.26
CA TRP A 86 13.62 31.02 0.98
C TRP A 86 14.31 32.29 0.51
N LYS A 87 15.59 32.19 0.15
CA LYS A 87 16.38 33.32 -0.36
C LYS A 87 16.83 33.03 -1.78
N LYS A 88 16.70 34.02 -2.66
CA LYS A 88 17.19 33.96 -4.03
C LYS A 88 18.63 34.47 -4.06
N MET A 89 19.56 33.68 -4.58
CA MET A 89 20.99 34.03 -4.68
C MET A 89 21.64 33.28 -5.84
N THR A 90 22.86 33.67 -6.22
CA THR A 90 23.61 32.93 -7.24
C THR A 90 24.17 31.63 -6.67
N ILE A 91 24.43 30.63 -7.51
CA ILE A 91 25.08 29.38 -7.08
C ILE A 91 26.46 29.68 -6.49
N LYS A 92 27.20 30.60 -7.10
CA LYS A 92 28.53 31.01 -6.65
C LYS A 92 28.52 31.65 -5.27
N ASP A 93 27.62 32.59 -5.01
CA ASP A 93 27.49 33.24 -3.69
C ASP A 93 27.12 32.22 -2.61
N TYR A 94 26.22 31.28 -2.95
CA TYR A 94 25.81 30.20 -2.06
C TYR A 94 26.99 29.27 -1.70
N ILE A 95 27.74 28.79 -2.70
CA ILE A 95 28.88 27.87 -2.51
C ILE A 95 30.03 28.57 -1.77
N SER A 96 30.31 29.83 -2.10
CA SER A 96 31.35 30.63 -1.42
C SER A 96 31.09 30.77 0.09
N SER A 97 29.82 30.68 0.52
CA SER A 97 29.42 30.80 1.92
C SER A 97 29.43 29.47 2.69
N TYR A 98 29.79 28.33 2.05
CA TYR A 98 29.72 27.01 2.69
C TYR A 98 30.52 26.93 3.98
N SER A 99 31.76 27.42 3.99
CA SER A 99 32.62 27.35 5.18
C SER A 99 31.99 28.02 6.41
N GLU A 100 31.30 29.15 6.22
CA GLU A 100 30.60 29.86 7.30
C GLU A 100 29.39 29.05 7.80
N TYR A 101 28.62 28.46 6.90
CA TYR A 101 27.48 27.61 7.25
C TYR A 101 27.92 26.33 7.98
N GLU A 102 29.01 25.70 7.53
CA GLU A 102 29.57 24.50 8.16
C GLU A 102 30.14 24.80 9.55
N GLU A 103 30.70 25.99 9.77
CA GLU A 103 31.13 26.45 11.09
C GLU A 103 29.94 26.74 12.00
N GLU A 104 28.90 27.44 11.52
CA GLU A 104 27.67 27.67 12.29
C GLU A 104 27.00 26.35 12.70
N TYR A 105 26.93 25.38 11.79
CA TYR A 105 26.41 24.05 12.06
C TYR A 105 27.22 23.32 13.14
N ARG A 106 28.55 23.29 13.02
CA ARG A 106 29.43 22.64 14.02
C ARG A 106 29.33 23.29 15.40
N ASN A 107 29.13 24.61 15.45
CA ASN A 107 29.07 25.37 16.70
C ASN A 107 27.71 25.32 17.40
N SER A 108 26.61 25.27 16.63
CA SER A 108 25.25 25.45 17.17
C SER A 108 24.30 24.27 16.93
N GLY A 109 24.67 23.32 16.05
CA GLY A 109 23.78 22.26 15.57
C GLY A 109 22.63 22.77 14.69
N LYS A 110 22.59 24.06 14.35
CA LYS A 110 21.56 24.64 13.50
C LYS A 110 21.74 24.14 12.06
N PRO A 111 20.69 23.59 11.42
CA PRO A 111 20.78 23.10 10.05
C PRO A 111 21.27 24.15 9.07
N SER A 112 22.21 23.75 8.21
CA SER A 112 22.78 24.62 7.18
C SER A 112 21.74 24.97 6.10
N PRO A 113 21.88 26.14 5.43
CA PRO A 113 21.04 26.48 4.29
C PRO A 113 21.15 25.44 3.18
N TYR A 114 20.05 25.16 2.48
CA TYR A 114 19.96 24.03 1.57
C TYR A 114 19.32 24.40 0.23
N LEU A 115 20.06 24.26 -0.87
CA LEU A 115 19.50 24.22 -2.22
C LEU A 115 18.88 22.84 -2.45
N ARG A 116 17.64 22.69 -2.00
CA ARG A 116 16.86 21.46 -2.12
C ARG A 116 15.81 21.58 -3.23
N THR A 117 15.44 20.44 -3.82
CA THR A 117 14.37 20.36 -4.83
C THR A 117 14.61 21.29 -6.04
N TRP A 118 15.87 21.48 -6.44
CA TRP A 118 16.20 22.32 -7.59
C TRP A 118 15.81 21.61 -8.88
N ASN A 119 14.82 22.16 -9.58
CA ASN A 119 14.33 21.64 -10.86
C ASN A 119 15.21 22.19 -11.99
N TYR A 120 16.31 21.50 -12.28
CA TYR A 120 17.27 21.94 -13.31
C TYR A 120 16.67 21.90 -14.72
N THR A 121 15.67 21.05 -14.99
CA THR A 121 15.05 20.86 -16.32
C THR A 121 14.43 22.13 -16.90
N ASP A 122 14.14 23.12 -16.05
CA ASP A 122 13.64 24.42 -16.44
C ASP A 122 14.65 25.29 -17.20
N ASN A 123 15.95 25.08 -16.97
CA ASN A 123 17.04 25.84 -17.56
C ASN A 123 18.03 24.95 -18.33
N HIS A 124 18.19 23.69 -17.90
CA HIS A 124 19.16 22.70 -18.39
C HIS A 124 18.47 21.36 -18.70
N PRO A 125 17.52 21.30 -19.65
CA PRO A 125 16.86 20.05 -20.02
C PRO A 125 17.80 19.01 -20.63
N ASP A 126 18.98 19.42 -21.12
CA ASP A 126 20.05 18.58 -21.66
C ASP A 126 20.70 17.68 -20.61
N PHE A 127 20.67 18.07 -19.34
CA PHE A 127 21.20 17.28 -18.23
C PHE A 127 20.52 15.91 -18.09
N GLU A 128 19.26 15.76 -18.51
CA GLU A 128 18.55 14.47 -18.51
C GLU A 128 19.26 13.40 -19.36
N SER A 129 20.11 13.79 -20.32
CA SER A 129 20.86 12.86 -21.17
C SER A 129 22.18 12.37 -20.53
N THR A 130 22.54 12.88 -19.35
CA THR A 130 23.84 12.64 -18.71
C THR A 130 23.80 11.57 -17.61
N PHE A 131 22.65 10.94 -17.41
CA PHE A 131 22.46 9.84 -16.47
C PHE A 131 21.34 8.91 -16.97
N ASP A 132 21.43 7.63 -16.65
CA ASP A 132 20.38 6.66 -16.94
C ASP A 132 20.29 5.59 -15.85
N SER A 133 19.16 5.57 -15.16
CA SER A 133 18.84 4.61 -14.10
C SER A 133 17.86 3.53 -14.58
N SER A 134 17.43 3.55 -15.84
CA SER A 134 16.27 2.79 -16.34
C SER A 134 16.42 1.28 -16.30
N GLU A 135 17.66 0.78 -16.26
CA GLU A 135 17.95 -0.65 -16.13
C GLU A 135 17.36 -1.23 -14.83
N TYR A 136 17.62 -0.57 -13.70
CA TYR A 136 17.11 -0.97 -12.38
C TYR A 136 15.80 -0.28 -12.02
N PHE A 137 15.64 0.99 -12.39
CA PHE A 137 14.50 1.82 -12.00
C PHE A 137 13.55 2.03 -13.18
N ARG A 138 12.66 1.05 -13.39
CA ARG A 138 11.70 1.03 -14.51
C ARG A 138 10.58 2.05 -14.33
N ASP A 139 10.87 3.31 -14.62
CA ASP A 139 9.93 4.42 -14.51
C ASP A 139 8.84 4.38 -15.59
N LEU A 140 7.60 4.12 -15.17
CA LEU A 140 6.45 4.12 -16.06
C LEU A 140 6.02 5.53 -16.50
N PHE A 141 6.45 6.62 -15.85
CA PHE A 141 6.21 7.97 -16.38
C PHE A 141 6.88 8.17 -17.74
N LYS A 142 8.02 7.51 -17.99
CA LYS A 142 8.74 7.58 -19.27
C LYS A 142 7.94 7.00 -20.45
N LYS A 143 6.89 6.21 -20.20
CA LYS A 143 5.95 5.76 -21.24
C LYS A 143 5.00 6.84 -21.76
N PHE A 144 4.81 7.92 -20.99
CA PHE A 144 3.99 9.06 -21.42
C PHE A 144 4.83 10.11 -22.18
N PRO A 145 4.20 10.93 -23.04
CA PRO A 145 4.86 12.09 -23.65
C PRO A 145 5.49 13.00 -22.60
N LYS A 146 6.67 13.57 -22.89
CA LYS A 146 7.44 14.41 -21.93
C LYS A 146 6.59 15.51 -21.28
N ARG A 147 5.72 16.16 -22.05
CA ARG A 147 4.80 17.21 -21.57
C ARG A 147 3.80 16.73 -20.51
N MET A 148 3.46 15.44 -20.49
CA MET A 148 2.53 14.84 -19.53
C MET A 148 3.23 14.27 -18.29
N ARG A 149 4.56 14.31 -18.23
CA ARG A 149 5.31 13.82 -17.07
C ARG A 149 5.30 14.88 -15.96
N PRO A 150 5.16 14.48 -14.69
CA PRO A 150 5.39 15.39 -13.57
C PRO A 150 6.88 15.76 -13.47
N PRO A 151 7.24 16.96 -12.99
CA PRO A 151 8.63 17.39 -12.86
C PRO A 151 9.26 16.80 -11.58
N PHE A 152 9.39 15.48 -11.57
CA PHE A 152 9.81 14.68 -10.42
C PHE A 152 11.28 14.31 -10.47
N SER A 153 12.12 15.27 -10.89
CA SER A 153 13.57 15.12 -10.95
C SER A 153 14.21 16.36 -10.35
N TRP A 154 15.08 16.16 -9.37
CA TRP A 154 15.64 17.25 -8.58
C TRP A 154 17.12 17.07 -8.27
N LEU A 155 17.85 18.18 -8.32
CA LEU A 155 19.18 18.30 -7.75
C LEU A 155 19.13 18.85 -6.32
N PHE A 156 20.06 18.38 -5.51
CA PHE A 156 20.28 18.82 -4.14
C PHE A 156 21.75 19.19 -3.95
N LEU A 157 22.02 20.43 -3.57
CA LEU A 157 23.35 20.94 -3.29
C LEU A 157 23.37 21.55 -1.89
N GLY A 158 24.35 21.17 -1.08
CA GLY A 158 24.55 21.87 0.18
C GLY A 158 25.82 21.52 0.93
N PRO A 159 26.20 22.35 1.91
CA PRO A 159 27.33 22.11 2.81
C PRO A 159 27.04 20.96 3.78
N GLN A 160 28.00 20.64 4.64
CA GLN A 160 27.73 19.82 5.82
C GLN A 160 26.58 20.42 6.65
N GLY A 161 25.72 19.56 7.21
CA GLY A 161 24.65 19.95 8.12
C GLY A 161 23.33 20.33 7.45
N VAL A 162 23.19 20.14 6.13
CA VAL A 162 21.88 20.24 5.50
C VAL A 162 20.96 19.11 5.95
N VAL A 163 19.68 19.42 6.16
CA VAL A 163 18.68 18.47 6.66
C VAL A 163 17.47 18.45 5.74
N THR A 164 17.06 17.24 5.34
CA THR A 164 15.72 16.98 4.80
C THR A 164 14.86 16.43 5.92
N SER A 165 13.84 17.18 6.33
CA SER A 165 12.87 16.78 7.36
C SER A 165 12.20 15.45 7.02
N LEU A 166 11.78 14.70 8.04
CA LEU A 166 11.05 13.45 7.85
C LEU A 166 9.78 13.70 7.01
N HIS A 167 9.65 12.96 5.91
CA HIS A 167 8.53 13.10 4.99
C HIS A 167 8.33 11.83 4.17
N GLU A 168 7.18 11.74 3.50
CA GLU A 168 6.96 10.79 2.41
C GLU A 168 7.01 11.51 1.07
N ASP A 169 7.41 10.77 0.05
CA ASP A 169 7.43 11.26 -1.32
C ASP A 169 6.03 11.59 -1.86
N ILE A 170 6.00 12.62 -2.72
CA ILE A 170 4.77 13.10 -3.35
C ILE A 170 4.04 11.96 -4.08
N TRP A 171 2.72 11.92 -3.93
CA TRP A 171 1.85 10.89 -4.51
C TRP A 171 2.15 9.45 -4.03
N HIS A 172 3.04 9.25 -3.07
CA HIS A 172 3.56 7.94 -2.68
C HIS A 172 4.24 7.21 -3.84
N THR A 173 4.92 7.97 -4.71
CA THR A 173 5.83 7.41 -5.71
C THR A 173 6.94 6.62 -5.05
N ASP A 174 7.56 5.74 -5.82
CA ASP A 174 8.91 5.28 -5.51
C ASP A 174 9.89 6.40 -5.83
N SER A 175 11.07 6.39 -5.23
CA SER A 175 12.15 7.28 -5.63
C SER A 175 13.50 6.59 -5.54
N TRP A 176 14.47 7.17 -6.23
CA TRP A 176 15.88 6.84 -6.02
C TRP A 176 16.67 8.12 -5.86
N ILE A 177 17.71 8.09 -5.03
CA ILE A 177 18.63 9.21 -4.83
C ILE A 177 20.07 8.75 -5.00
N ALA A 178 20.75 9.33 -5.98
CA ALA A 178 22.14 9.08 -6.34
C ALA A 178 23.05 10.13 -5.70
N GLN A 179 24.14 9.69 -5.08
CA GLN A 179 25.11 10.56 -4.43
C GLN A 179 26.32 10.77 -5.33
N LEU A 180 26.44 11.97 -5.89
CA LEU A 180 27.48 12.32 -6.87
C LEU A 180 28.74 12.87 -6.19
N GLU A 181 28.56 13.56 -5.06
CA GLU A 181 29.62 14.08 -4.22
C GLU A 181 29.22 14.00 -2.76
N GLY A 182 30.15 13.63 -1.86
CA GLY A 182 29.94 13.69 -0.42
C GLY A 182 29.22 12.46 0.15
N ARG A 183 28.61 12.65 1.32
CA ARG A 183 27.95 11.60 2.11
C ARG A 183 26.70 12.14 2.78
N LYS A 184 25.63 11.36 2.75
CA LYS A 184 24.39 11.62 3.49
C LYS A 184 24.05 10.44 4.39
N LYS A 185 23.61 10.72 5.62
CA LYS A 185 22.99 9.72 6.49
C LYS A 185 21.48 9.74 6.22
N PHE A 186 20.92 8.58 5.93
CA PHE A 186 19.47 8.39 5.81
C PHE A 186 18.94 7.60 6.99
N SER A 187 17.76 7.99 7.46
CA SER A 187 16.94 7.23 8.40
C SER A 187 15.58 7.02 7.74
N LEU A 188 15.21 5.77 7.48
CA LEU A 188 13.94 5.40 6.88
C LEU A 188 13.12 4.57 7.86
N TYR A 189 11.81 4.71 7.80
CA TYR A 189 10.89 4.00 8.67
C TYR A 189 9.90 3.19 7.82
N HIS A 190 9.58 1.99 8.26
CA HIS A 190 8.59 1.18 7.56
C HIS A 190 7.23 1.89 7.58
N PRO A 191 6.44 1.89 6.48
CA PRO A 191 5.16 2.61 6.42
C PRO A 191 4.18 2.26 7.54
N GLY A 192 4.20 1.01 8.03
CA GLY A 192 3.38 0.56 9.16
C GLY A 192 3.69 1.25 10.50
N GLN A 193 4.83 1.93 10.61
CA GLN A 193 5.23 2.67 11.81
C GLN A 193 4.77 4.13 11.79
N ARG A 194 4.06 4.57 10.76
CA ARG A 194 3.63 5.97 10.59
C ARG A 194 2.90 6.54 11.81
N LYS A 195 2.08 5.74 12.49
CA LYS A 195 1.39 6.12 13.75
C LYS A 195 2.33 6.52 14.91
N HIS A 196 3.61 6.18 14.83
CA HIS A 196 4.64 6.54 15.80
C HIS A 196 5.41 7.80 15.42
N LEU A 197 5.32 8.21 14.14
CA LEU A 197 6.12 9.28 13.56
C LEU A 197 5.32 10.57 13.35
N GLU A 198 4.00 10.46 13.33
CA GLU A 198 3.09 11.52 12.93
C GLU A 198 2.19 11.96 14.09
N TYR A 199 1.96 13.26 14.17
CA TYR A 199 0.97 13.88 15.03
C TYR A 199 -0.05 14.56 14.13
N VAL A 200 -1.33 14.21 14.29
CA VAL A 200 -2.43 14.85 13.57
C VAL A 200 -3.06 15.86 14.52
N ALA A 201 -2.87 17.15 14.23
CA ALA A 201 -3.45 18.23 15.02
C ALA A 201 -4.99 18.26 14.87
N GLU A 202 -5.68 18.94 15.78
CA GLU A 202 -7.14 19.17 15.69
C GLU A 202 -7.56 19.85 14.37
N SER A 203 -6.66 20.65 13.78
CA SER A 203 -6.81 21.26 12.46
C SER A 203 -6.79 20.25 11.30
N ARG A 204 -6.56 18.96 11.58
CA ARG A 204 -6.36 17.85 10.64
C ARG A 204 -5.14 18.03 9.73
N GLU A 205 -4.21 18.87 10.17
CA GLU A 205 -2.87 18.94 9.59
C GLU A 205 -1.98 17.89 10.26
N SER A 206 -1.29 17.14 9.42
CA SER A 206 -0.33 16.13 9.83
C SER A 206 1.06 16.74 9.89
N GLU A 207 1.79 16.41 10.95
CA GLU A 207 3.18 16.78 11.12
C GLU A 207 4.00 15.55 11.49
N PHE A 208 5.17 15.40 10.86
CA PHE A 208 6.14 14.37 11.22
C PHE A 208 7.08 14.88 12.31
N VAL A 209 7.49 13.98 13.20
CA VAL A 209 8.52 14.21 14.22
C VAL A 209 9.86 14.57 13.56
N ASP A 210 10.61 15.50 14.16
CA ASP A 210 12.02 15.76 13.83
C ASP A 210 12.88 14.68 14.54
N PRO A 211 13.48 13.71 13.83
CA PRO A 211 14.25 12.64 14.47
C PRO A 211 15.55 13.11 15.13
N LEU A 212 16.03 14.31 14.80
CA LEU A 212 17.22 14.89 15.44
C LEU A 212 16.87 15.57 16.76
N ARG A 213 15.63 16.06 16.90
CA ARG A 213 15.16 16.81 18.08
C ARG A 213 13.68 16.49 18.33
N PRO A 214 13.37 15.25 18.78
CA PRO A 214 11.99 14.81 18.91
C PRO A 214 11.28 15.55 20.06
N ASP A 215 10.15 16.20 19.76
CA ASP A 215 9.22 16.69 20.79
C ASP A 215 8.44 15.50 21.34
N LEU A 216 8.98 14.84 22.36
CA LEU A 216 8.38 13.64 22.96
C LEU A 216 7.06 13.91 23.70
N VAL A 217 6.71 15.18 23.96
CA VAL A 217 5.40 15.53 24.50
C VAL A 217 4.36 15.47 23.38
N LYS A 218 4.69 16.00 22.20
CA LYS A 218 3.84 15.97 21.02
C LYS A 218 3.83 14.60 20.32
N PHE A 219 4.96 13.89 20.34
CA PHE A 219 5.18 12.60 19.70
C PHE A 219 5.58 11.51 20.72
N PRO A 220 4.72 11.18 21.71
CA PRO A 220 5.08 10.26 22.78
C PRO A 220 5.38 8.83 22.27
N ASN A 221 4.79 8.44 21.15
CA ASN A 221 4.97 7.15 20.53
C ASN A 221 6.26 7.03 19.68
N PHE A 222 6.98 8.13 19.42
CA PHE A 222 8.21 8.09 18.62
C PHE A 222 9.24 7.14 19.22
N LYS A 223 9.20 6.95 20.55
CA LYS A 223 10.10 6.01 21.24
C LYS A 223 9.94 4.55 20.79
N LYS A 224 8.80 4.21 20.18
CA LYS A 224 8.48 2.87 19.67
C LYS A 224 8.90 2.69 18.21
N ALA A 225 9.35 3.76 17.54
CA ALA A 225 9.75 3.69 16.14
C ALA A 225 11.15 3.09 16.00
N SER A 226 11.26 2.11 15.12
CA SER A 226 12.51 1.52 14.65
C SER A 226 12.85 2.07 13.26
N ALA A 227 14.08 2.57 13.12
CA ALA A 227 14.60 3.07 11.86
C ALA A 227 15.47 2.00 11.19
N ILE A 228 15.49 2.02 9.86
CA ILE A 228 16.64 1.52 9.12
C ILE A 228 17.50 2.71 8.72
N GLU A 229 18.80 2.61 8.94
CA GLU A 229 19.75 3.68 8.69
C GLU A 229 20.88 3.24 7.78
N GLY A 230 21.39 4.17 6.99
CA GLY A 230 22.54 3.92 6.15
C GLY A 230 23.20 5.22 5.71
N TYR A 231 24.51 5.13 5.52
CA TYR A 231 25.26 6.19 4.86
C TYR A 231 25.23 5.94 3.36
N LEU A 232 24.73 6.92 2.63
CA LEU A 232 24.82 6.99 1.18
C LEU A 232 26.11 7.72 0.81
N GLU A 233 27.08 6.97 0.31
CA GLU A 233 28.40 7.44 -0.09
C GLU A 233 28.43 7.88 -1.56
N LYS A 234 29.44 8.65 -1.94
CA LYS A 234 29.71 8.98 -3.35
C LYS A 234 29.76 7.71 -4.21
N GLY A 235 29.03 7.72 -5.33
CA GLY A 235 28.94 6.60 -6.28
C GLY A 235 27.81 5.61 -5.97
N GLU A 236 27.10 5.80 -4.86
CA GLU A 236 25.99 4.97 -4.46
C GLU A 236 24.64 5.58 -4.85
N ILE A 237 23.63 4.73 -5.04
CA ILE A 237 22.23 5.12 -5.22
C ILE A 237 21.37 4.42 -4.17
N LEU A 238 20.51 5.16 -3.48
CA LEU A 238 19.53 4.61 -2.54
C LEU A 238 18.18 4.50 -3.25
N TYR A 239 17.59 3.31 -3.25
CA TYR A 239 16.18 3.12 -3.55
C TYR A 239 15.34 3.42 -2.31
N ILE A 240 14.42 4.37 -2.43
CA ILE A 240 13.44 4.73 -1.41
C ILE A 240 12.06 4.27 -1.90
N PRO A 241 11.47 3.23 -1.28
CA PRO A 241 10.22 2.69 -1.75
C PRO A 241 9.04 3.59 -1.41
N ARG A 242 7.95 3.40 -2.18
CA ARG A 242 6.64 4.02 -1.93
C ARG A 242 6.27 4.05 -0.44
N ARG A 243 5.82 5.21 0.05
CA ARG A 243 5.32 5.45 1.42
C ARG A 243 6.33 5.30 2.56
N TRP A 244 7.63 5.10 2.32
CA TRP A 244 8.59 5.06 3.42
C TRP A 244 8.87 6.49 3.93
N PRO A 245 8.49 6.85 5.17
CA PRO A 245 8.91 8.12 5.74
C PRO A 245 10.42 8.10 5.89
N HIS A 246 11.08 9.12 5.35
CA HIS A 246 12.53 9.17 5.34
C HIS A 246 13.06 10.58 5.68
N HIS A 247 14.17 10.57 6.39
CA HIS A 247 14.90 11.72 6.88
C HIS A 247 16.35 11.62 6.40
N ALA A 248 16.98 12.76 6.07
CA ALA A 248 18.34 12.77 5.58
C ALA A 248 19.16 13.93 6.15
N VAL A 249 20.42 13.65 6.51
CA VAL A 249 21.39 14.63 6.99
C VAL A 249 22.65 14.59 6.13
N GLY A 250 23.09 15.74 5.64
CA GLY A 250 24.36 15.91 4.95
C GLY A 250 25.53 15.81 5.93
N CYS A 251 26.29 14.72 5.88
CA CYS A 251 27.46 14.51 6.74
C CYS A 251 28.66 15.35 6.31
N MET A 252 28.64 15.84 5.07
CA MET A 252 29.65 16.68 4.43
C MET A 252 28.99 17.45 3.30
N ARG A 253 29.72 18.39 2.67
CA ARG A 253 29.26 19.01 1.43
C ARG A 253 28.86 17.93 0.43
N SER A 254 27.74 18.14 -0.26
CA SER A 254 27.15 17.09 -1.06
C SER A 254 26.39 17.60 -2.27
N VAL A 255 26.44 16.77 -3.32
CA VAL A 255 25.62 16.86 -4.53
C VAL A 255 24.89 15.53 -4.69
N SER A 256 23.57 15.59 -4.77
CA SER A 256 22.74 14.41 -5.04
C SER A 256 21.71 14.71 -6.13
N LEU A 257 21.40 13.69 -6.94
CA LEU A 257 20.34 13.69 -7.93
C LEU A 257 19.26 12.69 -7.50
N THR A 258 17.99 13.04 -7.62
CA THR A 258 16.88 12.12 -7.34
C THR A 258 15.86 12.16 -8.45
N GLU A 259 15.23 11.02 -8.74
CA GLU A 259 13.97 10.96 -9.48
C GLU A 259 12.91 10.21 -8.69
N ASN A 260 11.69 10.73 -8.69
CA ASN A 260 10.52 9.97 -8.28
C ASN A 260 9.90 9.31 -9.51
N PHE A 261 9.57 8.04 -9.37
CA PHE A 261 9.01 7.21 -10.43
C PHE A 261 7.83 6.40 -9.92
N PHE A 262 7.10 5.78 -10.84
CA PHE A 262 6.13 4.77 -10.45
C PHE A 262 6.38 3.46 -11.20
N SER A 263 6.21 2.37 -10.48
CA SER A 263 6.37 1.00 -10.95
C SER A 263 4.99 0.37 -11.20
N ALA A 264 4.97 -0.88 -11.69
CA ALA A 264 3.72 -1.59 -11.88
C ALA A 264 2.91 -1.73 -10.58
N CYS A 265 3.58 -1.75 -9.43
CA CYS A 265 3.01 -1.99 -8.11
C CYS A 265 2.24 -0.81 -7.50
N ASN A 266 2.52 0.45 -7.89
CA ASN A 266 1.76 1.63 -7.42
C ASN A 266 0.98 2.34 -8.52
N LYS A 267 0.89 1.77 -9.72
CA LYS A 267 0.19 2.38 -10.86
C LYS A 267 -1.26 2.79 -10.50
N ASP A 268 -1.99 1.96 -9.76
CA ASP A 268 -3.42 2.21 -9.48
C ASP A 268 -3.61 3.39 -8.51
N VAL A 269 -2.60 3.69 -7.70
CA VAL A 269 -2.55 4.87 -6.83
C VAL A 269 -2.10 6.12 -7.60
N ILE A 270 -1.16 5.96 -8.53
CA ILE A 270 -0.51 7.07 -9.24
C ILE A 270 -1.31 7.56 -10.44
N ILE A 271 -1.91 6.66 -11.23
CA ILE A 271 -2.62 7.01 -12.47
C ILE A 271 -3.74 8.03 -12.23
N PRO A 272 -4.64 7.87 -11.24
CA PRO A 272 -5.68 8.88 -10.98
C PRO A 272 -5.11 10.26 -10.60
N LYS A 273 -4.00 10.29 -9.86
CA LYS A 273 -3.30 11.53 -9.47
C LYS A 273 -2.64 12.18 -10.68
N TRP A 274 -2.01 11.37 -11.54
CA TRP A 274 -1.40 11.79 -12.80
C TRP A 274 -2.45 12.35 -13.77
N GLU A 275 -3.59 11.69 -13.98
CA GLU A 275 -4.68 12.18 -14.83
C GLU A 275 -5.15 13.55 -14.36
N SER A 276 -5.37 13.69 -13.06
CA SER A 276 -5.76 14.95 -12.43
C SER A 276 -4.71 16.05 -12.64
N TYR A 277 -3.42 15.70 -12.52
CA TYR A 277 -2.30 16.60 -12.81
C TYR A 277 -2.29 17.04 -14.27
N VAL A 278 -2.40 16.12 -15.22
CA VAL A 278 -2.40 16.44 -16.66
C VAL A 278 -3.58 17.35 -17.01
N GLN A 279 -4.77 17.06 -16.49
CA GLN A 279 -5.95 17.90 -16.72
C GLN A 279 -5.76 19.32 -16.16
N ARG A 280 -5.22 19.45 -14.94
CA ARG A 280 -4.90 20.76 -14.34
C ARG A 280 -3.83 21.50 -15.15
N ARG A 281 -2.74 20.82 -15.51
CA ARG A 281 -1.64 21.38 -16.30
C ARG A 281 -2.15 21.91 -17.64
N MET A 282 -2.90 21.12 -18.40
CA MET A 282 -3.44 21.55 -19.69
C MET A 282 -4.37 22.76 -19.57
N LYS A 283 -5.20 22.83 -18.53
CA LYS A 283 -6.05 24.01 -18.26
C LYS A 283 -5.19 25.23 -17.94
N CYS A 284 -4.18 25.07 -17.09
CA CYS A 284 -3.27 26.15 -16.70
C CYS A 284 -2.46 26.70 -17.88
N GLU A 285 -1.86 25.82 -18.69
CA GLU A 285 -1.12 26.19 -19.89
C GLU A 285 -2.01 26.88 -20.92
N LYS A 286 -3.25 26.41 -21.11
CA LYS A 286 -4.25 27.06 -21.98
C LYS A 286 -4.57 28.48 -21.51
N ILE A 287 -4.72 28.69 -20.21
CA ILE A 287 -5.00 30.02 -19.62
C ILE A 287 -3.78 30.95 -19.77
N LEU A 288 -2.58 30.44 -19.52
CA LEU A 288 -1.34 31.22 -19.58
C LEU A 288 -0.85 31.50 -21.01
N GLY A 289 -1.30 30.70 -22.00
CA GLY A 289 -0.80 30.78 -23.37
C GLY A 289 0.65 30.32 -23.54
N ARG A 290 1.23 29.62 -22.56
CA ARG A 290 2.58 29.06 -22.59
C ARG A 290 2.65 27.75 -21.82
N GLU A 291 3.71 26.96 -22.06
CA GLU A 291 4.00 25.79 -21.26
C GLU A 291 4.40 26.17 -19.82
N LEU A 292 4.01 25.32 -18.87
CA LEU A 292 4.38 25.49 -17.47
C LEU A 292 5.80 25.00 -17.21
N ARG A 293 6.54 25.81 -16.47
CA ARG A 293 7.85 25.48 -15.92
C ARG A 293 7.67 24.71 -14.61
N ALA A 294 8.61 23.83 -14.27
CA ALA A 294 8.63 23.08 -13.03
C ALA A 294 8.63 24.00 -11.80
N SER A 295 9.33 25.14 -11.88
CA SER A 295 9.43 26.17 -10.86
C SER A 295 8.20 27.10 -10.75
N ASP A 296 7.24 27.02 -11.67
CA ASP A 296 6.02 27.83 -11.58
C ASP A 296 5.22 27.44 -10.33
N ASN A 297 4.75 28.42 -9.55
CA ASN A 297 3.84 28.14 -8.41
C ASN A 297 2.58 27.38 -8.85
N LEU A 298 2.13 27.59 -10.08
CA LEU A 298 0.99 26.89 -10.66
C LEU A 298 1.29 25.40 -10.91
N MET A 299 2.56 25.02 -11.07
CA MET A 299 2.96 23.61 -11.14
C MET A 299 2.69 22.90 -9.80
N LYS A 300 2.95 23.58 -8.66
CA LYS A 300 2.62 23.03 -7.34
C LYS A 300 1.12 22.75 -7.22
N PHE A 301 0.26 23.65 -7.70
CA PHE A 301 -1.18 23.42 -7.78
C PHE A 301 -1.54 22.24 -8.69
N CYS A 302 -0.87 22.10 -9.84
CA CYS A 302 -1.09 20.96 -10.74
C CYS A 302 -0.76 19.63 -10.04
N CYS A 303 0.32 19.57 -9.26
CA CYS A 303 0.73 18.35 -8.56
C CYS A 303 -0.13 18.03 -7.32
N HIS A 304 -0.43 19.04 -6.48
CA HIS A 304 -1.05 18.82 -5.16
C HIS A 304 -2.57 19.04 -5.14
N GLY A 305 -3.13 19.69 -6.17
CA GLY A 305 -4.49 20.21 -6.13
C GLY A 305 -4.60 21.45 -5.22
N GLY A 306 -5.81 21.73 -4.73
CA GLY A 306 -6.11 22.86 -3.84
C GLY A 306 -7.03 23.92 -4.46
N THR A 307 -7.20 25.05 -3.76
CA THR A 307 -7.91 26.24 -4.25
C THR A 307 -6.89 27.32 -4.60
N LEU A 308 -7.06 27.98 -5.75
CA LEU A 308 -6.24 29.15 -6.10
C LEU A 308 -6.84 30.39 -5.43
N PRO A 309 -6.08 31.17 -4.64
CA PRO A 309 -6.56 32.44 -4.11
C PRO A 309 -7.02 33.33 -5.26
N ALA A 310 -8.18 33.99 -5.11
CA ALA A 310 -8.74 34.85 -6.16
C ALA A 310 -7.73 35.88 -6.69
N ARG A 311 -6.85 36.39 -5.81
CA ARG A 311 -5.75 37.29 -6.19
C ARG A 311 -4.74 36.68 -7.18
N LEU A 312 -4.41 35.40 -7.01
CA LEU A 312 -3.50 34.66 -7.89
C LEU A 312 -4.18 34.35 -9.24
N VAL A 313 -5.47 34.01 -9.21
CA VAL A 313 -6.30 33.85 -10.42
C VAL A 313 -6.37 35.16 -11.20
N MET A 314 -6.57 36.29 -10.52
CA MET A 314 -6.64 37.62 -11.15
C MET A 314 -5.30 38.05 -11.77
N GLN A 315 -4.17 37.71 -11.13
CA GLN A 315 -2.83 37.93 -11.69
C GLN A 315 -2.57 37.05 -12.92
N ILE A 316 -3.04 35.80 -12.90
CA ILE A 316 -2.91 34.85 -14.02
C ILE A 316 -3.80 35.26 -15.22
N LEU A 317 -4.99 35.81 -14.97
CA LEU A 317 -5.95 36.23 -16.00
C LEU A 317 -5.70 37.65 -16.55
N GLY A 318 -4.65 38.35 -16.08
CA GLY A 318 -4.32 39.71 -16.55
C GLY A 318 -5.32 40.79 -16.10
N ALA A 319 -6.12 40.55 -15.07
CA ALA A 319 -7.07 41.52 -14.55
C ALA A 319 -6.36 42.57 -13.67
N CYS A 320 -6.37 43.83 -14.12
CA CYS A 320 -5.74 44.97 -13.46
C CYS A 320 -6.33 45.22 -12.03
N PRO A 321 -5.57 45.72 -11.04
CA PRO A 321 -6.00 45.80 -9.63
C PRO A 321 -7.10 46.84 -9.31
N SER A 322 -7.72 47.48 -10.30
CA SER A 322 -8.62 48.61 -10.10
C SER A 322 -10.03 48.24 -9.62
N TRP A 323 -10.37 46.95 -9.53
CA TRP A 323 -11.64 46.50 -8.96
C TRP A 323 -11.48 46.18 -7.47
N SER A 324 -11.15 47.19 -6.67
CA SER A 324 -11.31 47.12 -5.22
C SER A 324 -12.62 47.79 -4.82
N LYS A 325 -13.66 46.97 -4.65
CA LYS A 325 -14.49 47.11 -3.46
C LYS A 325 -14.19 45.92 -2.58
N ALA A 326 -13.45 46.21 -1.52
CA ALA A 326 -13.15 45.29 -0.44
C ALA A 326 -14.45 44.63 0.05
N GLY A 327 -14.45 43.30 0.19
CA GLY A 327 -15.42 42.61 1.04
C GLY A 327 -16.22 41.46 0.46
N GLN A 328 -16.03 41.02 -0.79
CA GLN A 328 -16.74 39.83 -1.30
C GLN A 328 -15.80 38.65 -1.54
N THR A 329 -15.75 37.74 -0.56
CA THR A 329 -15.28 36.37 -0.70
C THR A 329 -16.33 35.58 -1.47
N THR A 330 -16.08 35.24 -2.72
CA THR A 330 -16.93 34.29 -3.45
C THR A 330 -16.49 32.87 -3.10
N THR A 331 -17.19 32.23 -2.17
CA THR A 331 -17.05 30.79 -1.87
C THR A 331 -17.83 30.00 -2.93
N VAL A 332 -17.10 29.25 -3.74
CA VAL A 332 -17.67 28.14 -4.52
C VAL A 332 -17.43 26.88 -3.70
N GLU A 333 -18.49 26.32 -3.11
CA GLU A 333 -18.41 25.03 -2.44
C GLU A 333 -18.30 23.92 -3.49
N THR A 334 -17.10 23.36 -3.59
CA THR A 334 -16.89 22.01 -4.11
C THR A 334 -16.21 21.24 -2.99
N THR A 335 -16.86 20.16 -2.56
CA THR A 335 -16.45 19.16 -1.57
C THR A 335 -14.97 19.24 -1.15
N LYS A 336 -14.77 19.63 0.11
CA LYS A 336 -13.51 19.39 0.83
C LYS A 336 -13.16 17.91 0.70
N PHE A 337 -12.07 17.58 0.01
CA PHE A 337 -11.38 16.32 0.28
C PHE A 337 -10.80 16.44 1.68
N SER A 338 -11.53 15.89 2.66
CA SER A 338 -10.96 15.64 3.98
C SER A 338 -9.81 14.65 3.80
N ASN A 339 -8.64 14.99 4.33
CA ASN A 339 -7.67 14.00 4.78
C ASN A 339 -8.36 13.12 5.84
N LYS A 340 -9.10 12.09 5.40
CA LYS A 340 -9.50 10.97 6.24
C LYS A 340 -8.41 9.93 6.05
N LEU A 341 -7.48 9.83 7.00
CA LEU A 341 -6.72 8.61 7.22
C LEU A 341 -6.31 8.50 8.69
N LEU A 342 -6.77 7.41 9.32
CA LEU A 342 -6.19 6.67 10.46
C LEU A 342 -6.39 7.21 11.89
N GLN A 343 -7.62 7.09 12.38
CA GLN A 343 -7.89 6.66 13.77
C GLN A 343 -8.70 5.38 13.63
N GLU A 344 -8.12 4.25 14.07
CA GLU A 344 -8.60 2.88 13.79
C GLU A 344 -8.64 2.64 12.27
N THR A 345 -8.23 1.46 11.77
CA THR A 345 -8.18 1.30 10.30
C THR A 345 -9.58 1.09 9.74
N GLU A 346 -10.57 1.95 10.03
CA GLU A 346 -11.84 1.93 9.33
C GLU A 346 -11.60 2.28 7.85
N PHE A 347 -11.70 1.28 6.96
CA PHE A 347 -11.76 1.49 5.52
C PHE A 347 -13.11 1.03 4.99
N SER A 348 -13.61 1.74 3.98
CA SER A 348 -14.83 1.36 3.30
C SER A 348 -14.52 0.50 2.09
N VAL A 349 -14.96 -0.76 2.10
CA VAL A 349 -14.94 -1.63 0.92
C VAL A 349 -16.24 -1.44 0.17
N SER A 350 -16.21 -0.72 -0.95
CA SER A 350 -17.38 -0.57 -1.83
C SER A 350 -17.36 -1.65 -2.91
N VAL A 351 -18.20 -2.67 -2.76
CA VAL A 351 -18.48 -3.65 -3.81
C VAL A 351 -19.96 -3.51 -4.19
N GLY A 352 -20.25 -3.11 -5.44
CA GLY A 352 -21.62 -3.06 -5.94
C GLY A 352 -22.42 -1.77 -5.70
N GLY A 353 -21.83 -0.74 -5.07
CA GLY A 353 -22.49 0.56 -4.83
C GLY A 353 -23.03 0.74 -3.41
N GLU A 354 -22.90 -0.27 -2.55
CA GLU A 354 -23.09 -0.14 -1.10
C GLU A 354 -21.74 0.21 -0.44
N GLU A 355 -21.65 1.39 0.15
CA GLU A 355 -20.48 1.86 0.90
C GLU A 355 -20.55 1.30 2.32
N ARG A 356 -19.76 0.26 2.62
CA ARG A 356 -19.64 -0.25 4.00
C ARG A 356 -18.70 0.63 4.79
N THR A 357 -19.09 1.02 5.99
CA THR A 357 -18.26 1.80 6.91
C THR A 357 -17.96 0.94 8.15
N GLY A 358 -16.80 1.11 8.78
CA GLY A 358 -16.47 0.40 10.02
C GLY A 358 -15.67 -0.91 9.89
N ILE A 359 -15.19 -1.30 8.70
CA ILE A 359 -14.27 -2.44 8.56
C ILE A 359 -12.90 -2.00 9.03
N TRP A 360 -12.30 -2.70 10.00
CA TRP A 360 -10.93 -2.41 10.43
C TRP A 360 -10.11 -3.66 10.69
N ILE A 361 -8.78 -3.52 10.57
CA ILE A 361 -7.83 -4.62 10.68
C ILE A 361 -6.97 -4.46 11.92
N GLU A 362 -6.87 -5.54 12.69
CA GLU A 362 -6.06 -5.68 13.88
C GLU A 362 -4.91 -6.69 13.63
N PRO A 363 -3.63 -6.30 13.78
CA PRO A 363 -2.52 -7.24 13.71
C PRO A 363 -2.53 -8.21 14.89
N PHE A 364 -2.97 -9.44 14.65
CA PHE A 364 -3.01 -10.48 15.69
C PHE A 364 -1.63 -11.08 15.96
N SER A 365 -0.89 -11.42 14.91
CA SER A 365 0.43 -12.04 15.02
C SER A 365 1.31 -11.69 13.82
N TRP A 366 2.62 -11.66 14.04
CA TRP A 366 3.63 -11.58 12.97
C TRP A 366 4.34 -12.92 12.73
N GLN A 367 4.10 -13.91 13.60
CA GLN A 367 4.63 -15.28 13.54
C GLN A 367 3.53 -16.22 14.07
N PRO A 368 2.64 -16.77 13.23
CA PRO A 368 2.56 -16.55 11.79
C PRO A 368 2.02 -15.15 11.49
N ARG A 369 2.20 -14.66 10.27
CA ARG A 369 1.56 -13.41 9.87
C ARG A 369 0.04 -13.60 9.83
N ALA A 370 -0.66 -12.97 10.77
CA ALA A 370 -2.10 -13.13 10.94
C ALA A 370 -2.77 -11.84 11.45
N PHE A 371 -3.99 -11.60 10.98
CA PHE A 371 -4.77 -10.40 11.20
C PHE A 371 -6.22 -10.74 11.50
N VAL A 372 -6.82 -10.08 12.49
CA VAL A 372 -8.26 -10.07 12.67
C VAL A 372 -8.83 -8.90 11.86
N ILE A 373 -9.88 -9.17 11.11
CA ILE A 373 -10.59 -8.18 10.31
C ILE A 373 -11.99 -8.07 10.89
N HIS A 374 -12.31 -6.91 11.43
CA HIS A 374 -13.58 -6.67 12.07
C HIS A 374 -14.63 -6.17 11.08
N ASN A 375 -15.87 -6.60 11.30
CA ASN A 375 -17.06 -6.14 10.55
C ASN A 375 -16.98 -6.37 9.03
N ILE A 376 -16.26 -7.40 8.58
CA ILE A 376 -16.11 -7.71 7.15
C ILE A 376 -17.45 -8.16 6.53
N LEU A 377 -18.24 -8.94 7.28
CA LEU A 377 -19.57 -9.39 6.87
C LEU A 377 -20.64 -8.67 7.68
N SER A 378 -21.77 -8.36 7.04
CA SER A 378 -22.97 -7.96 7.81
C SER A 378 -23.64 -9.17 8.45
N GLU A 379 -24.50 -8.93 9.44
CA GLU A 379 -25.27 -10.02 10.06
C GLU A 379 -26.15 -10.76 9.03
N GLU A 380 -26.75 -10.02 8.10
CA GLU A 380 -27.60 -10.58 7.04
C GLU A 380 -26.81 -11.46 6.07
N GLU A 381 -25.57 -11.10 5.76
CA GLU A 381 -24.70 -11.95 4.93
C GLU A 381 -24.29 -13.21 5.66
N CYS A 382 -23.97 -13.11 6.95
CA CYS A 382 -23.69 -14.28 7.77
C CYS A 382 -24.88 -15.24 7.77
N ASP A 383 -26.09 -14.72 8.03
CA ASP A 383 -27.31 -15.50 8.07
C ASP A 383 -27.67 -16.09 6.70
N HIS A 384 -27.40 -15.36 5.61
CA HIS A 384 -27.58 -15.85 4.25
C HIS A 384 -26.65 -17.02 3.93
N LEU A 385 -25.36 -16.90 4.24
CA LEU A 385 -24.38 -17.98 4.02
C LEU A 385 -24.73 -19.22 4.86
N VAL A 386 -25.16 -19.04 6.10
CA VAL A 386 -25.64 -20.14 6.95
C VAL A 386 -26.92 -20.76 6.37
N GLY A 387 -27.89 -19.95 5.93
CA GLY A 387 -29.15 -20.43 5.36
C GLY A 387 -28.99 -21.21 4.05
N LEU A 388 -27.96 -20.90 3.24
CA LEU A 388 -27.60 -21.68 2.07
C LEU A 388 -27.00 -23.05 2.44
N ALA A 389 -26.23 -23.10 3.53
CA ALA A 389 -25.46 -24.28 3.92
C ALA A 389 -26.25 -25.25 4.82
N GLU A 390 -27.06 -24.74 5.75
CA GLU A 390 -27.76 -25.52 6.77
C GLU A 390 -28.55 -26.73 6.22
N PRO A 391 -29.27 -26.65 5.09
CA PRO A 391 -30.01 -27.80 4.56
C PRO A 391 -29.12 -28.91 3.97
N VAL A 392 -27.83 -28.64 3.74
CA VAL A 392 -26.93 -29.48 2.93
C VAL A 392 -25.57 -29.74 3.59
N VAL A 393 -25.37 -29.38 4.86
CA VAL A 393 -24.15 -29.73 5.60
C VAL A 393 -24.12 -31.23 5.94
N GLU A 394 -22.99 -31.87 5.70
CA GLU A 394 -22.74 -33.29 6.02
C GLU A 394 -21.51 -33.43 6.92
N ALA A 395 -21.26 -34.61 7.49
CA ALA A 395 -20.05 -34.83 8.31
C ALA A 395 -18.78 -34.50 7.51
N SER A 396 -17.92 -33.62 8.05
CA SER A 396 -16.71 -33.18 7.35
C SER A 396 -15.71 -34.33 7.20
N THR A 397 -15.06 -34.40 6.05
CA THR A 397 -14.00 -35.37 5.78
C THR A 397 -12.62 -34.71 5.82
N VAL A 398 -11.59 -35.50 6.13
CA VAL A 398 -10.17 -35.12 6.02
C VAL A 398 -9.45 -36.14 5.14
N VAL A 399 -8.29 -35.78 4.60
CA VAL A 399 -7.42 -36.73 3.89
C VAL A 399 -6.85 -37.71 4.91
N VAL A 400 -7.19 -39.00 4.79
CA VAL A 400 -6.82 -40.03 5.78
C VAL A 400 -5.59 -40.82 5.33
N ASP A 401 -5.44 -41.01 4.01
CA ASP A 401 -4.25 -41.58 3.40
C ASP A 401 -3.86 -40.75 2.17
N SER A 402 -2.74 -40.06 2.29
CA SER A 402 -2.22 -39.18 1.26
C SER A 402 -1.65 -39.98 0.08
N ALA A 403 -1.06 -41.16 0.31
CA ALA A 403 -0.53 -42.03 -0.74
C ALA A 403 -1.64 -42.71 -1.56
N GLN A 404 -2.77 -43.03 -0.93
CA GLN A 404 -3.93 -43.67 -1.58
C GLN A 404 -5.04 -42.69 -2.01
N ARG A 405 -4.90 -41.40 -1.70
CA ARG A 405 -5.83 -40.32 -2.09
C ARG A 405 -7.26 -40.55 -1.60
N THR A 406 -7.41 -41.01 -0.36
CA THR A 406 -8.74 -41.27 0.24
C THR A 406 -9.08 -40.24 1.32
N SER A 407 -10.28 -39.66 1.20
CA SER A 407 -10.87 -38.77 2.22
C SER A 407 -11.91 -39.54 3.02
N GLY A 408 -11.97 -39.29 4.32
CA GLY A 408 -12.88 -40.00 5.22
C GLY A 408 -13.19 -39.21 6.49
N VAL A 409 -14.22 -39.65 7.22
CA VAL A 409 -14.57 -39.09 8.53
C VAL A 409 -13.49 -39.51 9.53
N SER A 410 -12.97 -38.56 10.29
CA SER A 410 -11.85 -38.77 11.23
C SER A 410 -12.14 -38.17 12.59
N SER A 411 -11.56 -38.71 13.65
CA SER A 411 -11.57 -38.10 14.99
C SER A 411 -10.75 -36.81 15.07
N ALA A 412 -9.94 -36.51 14.04
CA ALA A 412 -9.17 -35.28 13.93
C ALA A 412 -10.06 -34.05 13.65
N ARG A 413 -11.16 -34.23 12.92
CA ARG A 413 -12.12 -33.17 12.58
C ARG A 413 -13.54 -33.69 12.73
N THR A 414 -14.27 -33.13 13.67
CA THR A 414 -15.60 -33.63 14.03
C THR A 414 -16.73 -32.70 13.59
N SER A 415 -16.45 -31.71 12.73
CA SER A 415 -17.43 -30.73 12.23
C SER A 415 -18.37 -31.30 11.18
N PHE A 416 -19.45 -30.57 10.90
CA PHE A 416 -20.23 -30.69 9.67
C PHE A 416 -19.79 -29.61 8.67
N GLY A 417 -19.87 -29.88 7.37
CA GLY A 417 -19.41 -28.94 6.35
C GLY A 417 -20.01 -29.17 4.97
N THR A 418 -19.96 -28.12 4.16
CA THR A 418 -20.34 -28.12 2.75
C THR A 418 -19.58 -27.05 1.99
N PHE A 419 -19.55 -27.11 0.66
CA PHE A 419 -18.98 -26.07 -0.19
C PHE A 419 -20.10 -25.32 -0.90
N LEU A 420 -20.12 -24.00 -0.75
CA LEU A 420 -20.92 -23.15 -1.63
C LEU A 420 -20.21 -23.01 -2.96
N ARG A 421 -20.97 -22.97 -4.05
CA ARG A 421 -20.37 -22.76 -5.37
C ARG A 421 -19.83 -21.33 -5.44
N ARG A 422 -18.69 -21.14 -6.09
CA ARG A 422 -18.17 -19.79 -6.39
C ARG A 422 -19.23 -18.98 -7.11
N TYR A 423 -19.48 -17.77 -6.62
CA TYR A 423 -20.52 -16.88 -7.13
C TYR A 423 -21.88 -17.56 -7.27
N GLN A 424 -22.26 -18.39 -6.29
CA GLN A 424 -23.56 -19.06 -6.29
C GLN A 424 -24.72 -18.06 -6.37
N ASP A 425 -24.59 -16.92 -5.71
CA ASP A 425 -25.47 -15.77 -5.81
C ASP A 425 -24.69 -14.46 -5.59
N GLU A 426 -25.42 -13.34 -5.59
CA GLU A 426 -24.84 -12.00 -5.45
C GLU A 426 -24.12 -11.80 -4.11
N ILE A 427 -24.64 -12.36 -3.01
CA ILE A 427 -24.05 -12.21 -1.69
C ILE A 427 -22.76 -13.02 -1.61
N VAL A 428 -22.79 -14.29 -2.04
CA VAL A 428 -21.59 -15.14 -2.08
C VAL A 428 -20.50 -14.50 -2.95
N GLY A 429 -20.86 -14.00 -4.14
CA GLY A 429 -19.92 -13.33 -5.03
C GLY A 429 -19.34 -12.05 -4.44
N ARG A 430 -20.15 -11.25 -3.74
CA ARG A 430 -19.71 -10.03 -3.06
C ARG A 430 -18.71 -10.34 -1.95
N VAL A 431 -18.96 -11.38 -1.16
CA VAL A 431 -18.05 -11.84 -0.11
C VAL A 431 -16.71 -12.29 -0.71
N GLU A 432 -16.73 -13.09 -1.80
CA GLU A 432 -15.50 -13.49 -2.50
C GLU A 432 -14.72 -12.29 -3.07
N GLU A 433 -15.42 -11.28 -3.62
CA GLU A 433 -14.81 -10.02 -4.09
C GLU A 433 -14.19 -9.22 -2.94
N GLN A 434 -14.86 -9.13 -1.79
CA GLN A 434 -14.33 -8.48 -0.60
C GLN A 434 -13.08 -9.18 -0.07
N VAL A 435 -13.10 -10.50 -0.02
CA VAL A 435 -11.93 -11.32 0.36
C VAL A 435 -10.76 -11.06 -0.60
N ALA A 436 -11.01 -11.02 -1.91
CA ALA A 436 -9.97 -10.74 -2.90
C ALA A 436 -9.38 -9.33 -2.74
N LEU A 437 -10.24 -8.32 -2.53
CA LEU A 437 -9.80 -6.94 -2.29
C LEU A 437 -8.97 -6.82 -1.01
N LEU A 438 -9.38 -7.49 0.06
CA LEU A 438 -8.73 -7.40 1.36
C LEU A 438 -7.40 -8.15 1.39
N THR A 439 -7.33 -9.33 0.79
CA THR A 439 -6.11 -10.14 0.75
C THR A 439 -5.10 -9.61 -0.29
N GLY A 440 -5.56 -8.80 -1.25
CA GLY A 440 -4.78 -8.40 -2.42
C GLY A 440 -4.52 -9.55 -3.40
N ILE A 441 -5.18 -10.69 -3.21
CA ILE A 441 -5.05 -11.87 -4.07
C ILE A 441 -6.25 -11.90 -5.01
N PRO A 442 -6.06 -12.02 -6.34
CA PRO A 442 -7.15 -12.04 -7.29
C PRO A 442 -8.18 -13.12 -6.95
N MET A 443 -9.46 -12.77 -7.05
CA MET A 443 -10.57 -13.70 -6.80
C MET A 443 -10.39 -15.06 -7.52
N PRO A 444 -9.93 -15.15 -8.79
CA PRO A 444 -9.65 -16.42 -9.47
C PRO A 444 -8.78 -17.42 -8.71
N ASN A 445 -7.98 -16.94 -7.76
CA ASN A 445 -7.09 -17.76 -6.97
C ASN A 445 -7.79 -18.39 -5.75
N GLY A 446 -9.01 -17.98 -5.43
CA GLY A 446 -9.78 -18.48 -4.29
C GLY A 446 -10.46 -19.82 -4.58
N GLU A 447 -10.43 -20.71 -3.59
CA GLU A 447 -11.29 -21.89 -3.57
C GLU A 447 -12.76 -21.53 -3.32
N SER A 448 -13.66 -22.47 -3.64
CA SER A 448 -15.07 -22.37 -3.25
C SER A 448 -15.20 -22.20 -1.73
N PRO A 449 -16.06 -21.28 -1.22
CA PRO A 449 -16.23 -21.09 0.22
C PRO A 449 -16.67 -22.38 0.92
N GLN A 450 -15.87 -22.86 1.86
CA GLN A 450 -16.22 -24.00 2.70
C GLN A 450 -16.95 -23.53 3.95
N ILE A 451 -18.24 -23.85 4.07
CA ILE A 451 -19.04 -23.54 5.25
C ILE A 451 -18.95 -24.70 6.24
N LEU A 452 -18.75 -24.39 7.52
CA LEU A 452 -18.53 -25.34 8.59
C LEU A 452 -19.41 -25.04 9.79
N ARG A 453 -19.90 -26.10 10.42
CA ARG A 453 -20.68 -26.08 11.66
C ARG A 453 -20.00 -26.96 12.70
N TYR A 454 -19.72 -26.40 13.87
CA TYR A 454 -19.22 -27.11 15.03
C TYR A 454 -20.24 -27.02 16.18
N GLU A 455 -20.69 -28.18 16.63
CA GLU A 455 -21.50 -28.37 17.82
C GLU A 455 -20.61 -28.47 19.08
N GLN A 456 -21.23 -28.55 20.25
CA GLN A 456 -20.54 -28.70 21.52
C GLN A 456 -19.55 -29.87 21.50
N HIS A 457 -18.34 -29.64 22.03
CA HIS A 457 -17.17 -30.51 22.02
C HIS A 457 -16.55 -30.82 20.64
N GLN A 458 -17.13 -30.35 19.54
CA GLN A 458 -16.55 -30.56 18.22
C GLN A 458 -15.36 -29.63 17.98
N ARG A 459 -14.34 -30.15 17.28
CA ARG A 459 -13.04 -29.47 17.07
C ARG A 459 -12.40 -29.82 15.74
N TYR A 460 -11.28 -29.16 15.46
CA TYR A 460 -10.33 -29.57 14.44
C TYR A 460 -8.91 -29.55 15.03
N THR A 461 -8.28 -30.72 15.12
CA THR A 461 -6.92 -30.86 15.66
C THR A 461 -5.88 -30.09 14.83
N LYS A 462 -4.68 -29.92 15.39
CA LYS A 462 -3.54 -29.24 14.75
C LYS A 462 -3.32 -29.70 13.30
N HIS A 463 -3.32 -28.75 12.38
CA HIS A 463 -3.11 -28.97 10.95
C HIS A 463 -2.50 -27.73 10.29
N GLU A 464 -2.10 -27.91 9.04
CA GLU A 464 -1.54 -26.87 8.19
C GLU A 464 -2.36 -26.79 6.90
N ASP A 465 -2.42 -25.60 6.31
CA ASP A 465 -3.18 -25.36 5.09
C ASP A 465 -2.34 -25.42 3.81
N TYR A 466 -1.01 -25.48 3.92
CA TYR A 466 -0.15 -25.68 2.75
C TYR A 466 -0.09 -27.16 2.38
N PHE A 467 0.16 -27.45 1.10
CA PHE A 467 0.29 -28.83 0.61
C PHE A 467 1.73 -29.31 0.74
N ASP A 468 1.93 -30.59 1.06
CA ASP A 468 3.25 -31.19 0.87
C ASP A 468 3.63 -31.16 -0.62
N ARG A 469 4.90 -30.86 -0.92
CA ARG A 469 5.40 -30.65 -2.29
C ARG A 469 5.09 -31.82 -3.24
N SER A 470 4.99 -33.04 -2.72
CA SER A 470 4.63 -34.24 -3.48
C SER A 470 3.18 -34.25 -3.99
N TYR A 471 2.29 -33.43 -3.41
CA TYR A 471 0.86 -33.33 -3.79
C TYR A 471 0.55 -32.12 -4.67
N LEU A 472 1.52 -31.27 -4.96
CA LEU A 472 1.31 -30.09 -5.82
C LEU A 472 0.87 -30.45 -7.24
N THR A 473 1.16 -31.66 -7.71
CA THR A 473 0.67 -32.13 -9.03
C THR A 473 -0.85 -32.27 -9.10
N ASP A 474 -1.53 -32.40 -7.95
CA ASP A 474 -2.99 -32.59 -7.87
C ASP A 474 -3.77 -31.27 -7.69
N THR A 475 -3.08 -30.14 -7.46
CA THR A 475 -3.66 -28.79 -7.23
C THR A 475 -3.24 -27.78 -8.31
N ASP A 476 -3.13 -28.23 -9.57
CA ASP A 476 -2.63 -27.42 -10.69
C ASP A 476 -1.22 -26.81 -10.44
N GLY A 477 -0.45 -27.38 -9.50
CA GLY A 477 0.92 -26.95 -9.17
C GLY A 477 1.04 -25.84 -8.13
N ARG A 478 -0.04 -25.44 -7.44
CA ARG A 478 -0.08 -24.19 -6.65
C ARG A 478 -0.33 -24.43 -5.16
N GLN A 479 0.34 -23.62 -4.33
CA GLN A 479 0.17 -23.60 -2.87
C GLN A 479 -0.96 -22.67 -2.43
N ARG A 480 -1.60 -23.01 -1.29
CA ARG A 480 -2.45 -22.09 -0.52
C ARG A 480 -1.53 -21.14 0.25
N ILE A 481 -1.53 -19.87 -0.15
CA ILE A 481 -0.66 -18.83 0.43
C ILE A 481 -1.32 -18.09 1.58
N ALA A 482 -2.65 -18.01 1.58
CA ALA A 482 -3.41 -17.36 2.64
C ALA A 482 -4.72 -18.11 2.87
N THR A 483 -5.13 -18.13 4.13
CA THR A 483 -6.42 -18.65 4.56
C THR A 483 -7.18 -17.50 5.21
N ILE A 484 -8.42 -17.30 4.76
CA ILE A 484 -9.37 -16.42 5.45
C ILE A 484 -10.48 -17.26 6.06
N LEU A 485 -10.65 -17.11 7.37
CA LEU A 485 -11.70 -17.75 8.15
C LEU A 485 -12.71 -16.69 8.58
N LEU A 486 -13.86 -16.68 7.92
CA LEU A 486 -14.99 -15.81 8.23
C LEU A 486 -15.82 -16.43 9.36
N TYR A 487 -16.12 -15.69 10.41
CA TYR A 487 -16.96 -16.13 11.52
C TYR A 487 -18.41 -15.73 11.26
N LEU A 488 -19.29 -16.73 11.13
CA LEU A 488 -20.70 -16.53 10.79
C LEU A 488 -21.63 -16.58 12.01
N SER A 489 -21.09 -16.92 13.18
CA SER A 489 -21.80 -16.86 14.46
C SER A 489 -20.86 -16.48 15.60
N ASP A 490 -21.44 -15.95 16.67
CA ASP A 490 -20.78 -15.79 17.96
C ASP A 490 -20.71 -17.15 18.67
N VAL A 491 -19.69 -17.30 19.52
CA VAL A 491 -19.52 -18.48 20.38
C VAL A 491 -19.35 -18.00 21.82
N ASP A 492 -20.18 -18.54 22.71
CA ASP A 492 -20.21 -18.11 24.11
C ASP A 492 -18.92 -18.51 24.82
N GLU A 493 -18.55 -19.79 24.74
CA GLU A 493 -17.32 -20.34 25.31
C GLU A 493 -16.63 -21.36 24.37
N GLY A 494 -15.30 -21.29 24.28
CA GLY A 494 -14.52 -22.15 23.41
C GLY A 494 -14.59 -21.76 21.92
N GLY A 495 -14.28 -22.72 21.05
CA GLY A 495 -14.36 -22.53 19.60
C GLY A 495 -13.27 -21.63 19.01
N GLU A 496 -12.24 -21.28 19.77
CA GLU A 496 -11.15 -20.41 19.32
C GLU A 496 -10.35 -21.03 18.17
N THR A 497 -9.74 -20.17 17.36
CA THR A 497 -8.69 -20.59 16.42
C THR A 497 -7.35 -20.35 17.09
N ASN A 498 -6.67 -21.43 17.49
CA ASN A 498 -5.42 -21.39 18.24
C ASN A 498 -4.22 -21.67 17.34
N PHE A 499 -3.13 -20.92 17.55
CA PHE A 499 -1.84 -21.10 16.88
C PHE A 499 -0.81 -21.55 17.93
N PRO A 500 -0.56 -22.87 18.08
CA PRO A 500 0.26 -23.39 19.18
C PRO A 500 1.72 -22.93 19.13
N MET A 501 2.22 -22.61 17.93
CA MET A 501 3.57 -22.09 17.69
C MET A 501 3.58 -20.56 17.51
N GLY A 502 2.39 -19.94 17.47
CA GLY A 502 2.22 -18.54 17.16
C GLY A 502 2.55 -17.62 18.33
N LYS A 503 2.90 -16.36 18.01
CA LYS A 503 3.19 -15.30 18.98
C LYS A 503 2.28 -14.11 18.74
N ILE A 504 1.36 -13.85 19.67
CA ILE A 504 0.53 -12.65 19.60
C ILE A 504 1.38 -11.39 19.53
N SER A 505 0.94 -10.43 18.72
CA SER A 505 1.55 -9.13 18.64
C SER A 505 1.48 -8.44 20.00
N ARG A 506 2.43 -7.54 20.28
CA ARG A 506 2.41 -6.78 21.52
C ARG A 506 1.14 -5.93 21.61
N GLU A 507 0.71 -5.37 20.48
CA GLU A 507 -0.49 -4.55 20.37
C GLU A 507 -1.74 -5.34 20.74
N TYR A 508 -1.93 -6.52 20.14
CA TYR A 508 -3.07 -7.39 20.43
C TYR A 508 -3.05 -7.84 21.90
N ARG A 509 -1.87 -8.12 22.44
CA ARG A 509 -1.69 -8.49 23.84
C ARG A 509 -1.99 -7.36 24.82
N ASP A 510 -1.60 -6.13 24.49
CA ASP A 510 -1.80 -4.97 25.35
C ASP A 510 -3.30 -4.61 25.42
N GLU A 511 -4.08 -4.89 24.37
CA GLU A 511 -5.53 -4.64 24.31
C GLU A 511 -6.38 -5.81 24.84
N HIS A 512 -6.02 -7.05 24.51
CA HIS A 512 -6.82 -8.25 24.84
C HIS A 512 -6.22 -9.14 25.95
N GLY A 513 -5.04 -8.81 26.47
CA GLY A 513 -4.30 -9.61 27.47
C GLY A 513 -3.39 -10.69 26.86
N GLU A 514 -2.76 -11.54 27.69
CA GLU A 514 -1.86 -12.64 27.27
C GLU A 514 -2.56 -13.81 26.52
N GLY A 515 -3.68 -13.54 25.85
CA GLY A 515 -4.61 -14.54 25.34
C GLY A 515 -5.61 -14.98 26.41
N ALA A 516 -6.31 -16.09 26.17
CA ALA A 516 -7.22 -16.64 27.16
C ALA A 516 -6.42 -17.16 28.37
N ASN A 517 -6.57 -16.53 29.53
CA ASN A 517 -5.96 -16.93 30.81
C ASN A 517 -6.44 -18.29 31.35
N HIS A 518 -7.13 -19.08 30.54
CA HIS A 518 -7.63 -20.40 30.88
C HIS A 518 -6.85 -21.45 30.11
N VAL A 519 -6.22 -22.37 30.83
CA VAL A 519 -5.70 -23.60 30.23
C VAL A 519 -6.89 -24.41 29.76
N ASN A 520 -7.26 -24.32 28.48
CA ASN A 520 -8.17 -25.29 27.86
C ASN A 520 -7.35 -26.55 27.56
N SER A 521 -7.43 -27.57 28.42
CA SER A 521 -6.69 -28.83 28.26
C SER A 521 -7.13 -29.67 27.05
N GLU A 522 -8.28 -29.34 26.43
CA GLU A 522 -8.81 -30.05 25.26
C GLU A 522 -8.38 -29.42 23.93
N CYS A 523 -7.96 -28.16 23.94
CA CYS A 523 -7.17 -27.51 22.88
C CYS A 523 -5.68 -27.73 23.23
N GLY A 524 -4.79 -27.96 22.25
CA GLY A 524 -3.49 -28.62 22.45
C GLY A 524 -2.40 -27.94 23.28
N GLY A 525 -2.73 -27.35 24.44
CA GLY A 525 -1.87 -26.68 25.40
C GLY A 525 -1.54 -25.24 24.99
N SER A 526 -1.57 -24.33 25.96
CA SER A 526 -1.28 -22.88 25.83
C SER A 526 -2.14 -22.14 24.78
N LEU A 527 -3.20 -21.46 25.23
CA LEU A 527 -4.01 -20.51 24.43
C LEU A 527 -3.35 -19.13 24.29
N GLN A 528 -2.02 -19.06 24.36
CA GLN A 528 -1.26 -17.81 24.30
C GLN A 528 -1.42 -17.08 22.95
N ALA A 529 -1.88 -17.78 21.91
CA ALA A 529 -2.19 -17.20 20.61
C ALA A 529 -3.49 -17.78 20.03
N ALA A 530 -4.62 -17.37 20.61
CA ALA A 530 -5.95 -17.79 20.17
C ALA A 530 -6.85 -16.60 19.81
N VAL A 531 -7.63 -16.75 18.74
CA VAL A 531 -8.65 -15.77 18.30
C VAL A 531 -10.05 -16.34 18.57
N LYS A 532 -10.87 -15.60 19.30
CA LYS A 532 -12.26 -15.98 19.59
C LYS A 532 -13.16 -15.68 18.36
N PRO A 533 -14.09 -16.58 17.99
CA PRO A 533 -15.08 -16.30 16.96
C PRO A 533 -16.01 -15.17 17.39
N LYS A 534 -16.21 -14.21 16.49
CA LYS A 534 -17.20 -13.15 16.63
C LYS A 534 -17.92 -12.98 15.30
N LYS A 535 -19.25 -13.01 15.30
CA LYS A 535 -20.05 -12.93 14.08
C LYS A 535 -19.69 -11.65 13.30
N GLY A 536 -19.47 -11.81 12.00
CA GLY A 536 -19.14 -10.70 11.11
C GLY A 536 -17.63 -10.43 10.97
N ASP A 537 -16.80 -10.98 11.86
CA ASP A 537 -15.34 -10.82 11.81
C ASP A 537 -14.69 -11.93 10.96
N ALA A 538 -13.45 -11.73 10.57
CA ALA A 538 -12.62 -12.75 9.94
C ALA A 538 -11.21 -12.80 10.53
N LEU A 539 -10.61 -13.99 10.44
CA LEU A 539 -9.20 -14.21 10.72
C LEU A 539 -8.49 -14.53 9.40
N LEU A 540 -7.57 -13.66 9.00
CA LEU A 540 -6.68 -13.87 7.86
C LEU A 540 -5.31 -14.27 8.36
N PHE A 541 -4.78 -15.40 7.89
CA PHE A 541 -3.40 -15.81 8.17
C PHE A 541 -2.74 -16.40 6.93
N TYR A 542 -1.40 -16.36 6.91
CA TYR A 542 -0.62 -16.84 5.77
C TYR A 542 0.04 -18.18 6.10
N SER A 543 -0.14 -19.16 5.22
CA SER A 543 0.42 -20.51 5.36
C SER A 543 1.85 -20.60 4.80
N MET A 544 2.32 -19.54 4.18
CA MET A 544 3.64 -19.42 3.58
C MET A 544 4.31 -18.10 3.99
N ASP A 545 5.63 -18.07 3.87
CA ASP A 545 6.41 -16.86 4.06
C ASP A 545 5.94 -15.74 3.09
N PRO A 546 6.27 -14.45 3.35
CA PRO A 546 5.86 -13.36 2.47
C PRO A 546 6.33 -13.48 1.01
N SER A 547 7.30 -14.36 0.73
CA SER A 547 7.75 -14.67 -0.63
C SER A 547 6.99 -15.81 -1.31
N SER A 548 6.07 -16.48 -0.58
CA SER A 548 5.35 -17.68 -1.02
C SER A 548 6.28 -18.81 -1.47
N THR A 549 7.50 -18.88 -0.90
CA THR A 549 8.53 -19.85 -1.28
C THR A 549 8.62 -20.98 -0.26
N TYR A 550 8.53 -20.64 1.03
CA TYR A 550 8.65 -21.59 2.13
C TYR A 550 7.36 -21.63 2.94
N GLU A 551 7.04 -22.81 3.46
CA GLU A 551 5.97 -23.01 4.43
C GLU A 551 6.22 -22.20 5.71
N ASP A 552 5.19 -21.55 6.24
CA ASP A 552 5.25 -20.89 7.55
C ASP A 552 4.84 -21.92 8.61
N ARG A 553 5.81 -22.49 9.33
CA ARG A 553 5.55 -23.50 10.37
C ARG A 553 4.79 -22.93 11.57
N ASP A 554 4.87 -21.63 11.78
CA ASP A 554 4.12 -20.97 12.86
C ASP A 554 2.63 -20.87 12.49
N SER A 555 2.26 -21.11 11.23
CA SER A 555 0.86 -21.18 10.77
C SER A 555 0.12 -22.45 11.16
N LEU A 556 0.81 -23.41 11.82
CA LEU A 556 0.17 -24.56 12.45
C LEU A 556 -0.94 -24.07 13.37
N HIS A 557 -2.16 -24.53 13.12
CA HIS A 557 -3.32 -24.06 13.86
C HIS A 557 -4.31 -25.17 14.15
N GLU A 558 -5.19 -24.93 15.11
CA GLU A 558 -6.26 -25.83 15.51
C GLU A 558 -7.54 -25.03 15.82
N GLY A 559 -8.69 -25.66 15.57
CA GLY A 559 -9.97 -25.17 16.06
C GLY A 559 -10.27 -25.80 17.41
N CYS A 560 -10.22 -25.01 18.47
CA CYS A 560 -10.53 -25.47 19.83
C CYS A 560 -11.98 -25.99 19.93
N PRO A 561 -12.26 -26.93 20.85
CA PRO A 561 -13.62 -27.42 21.08
C PRO A 561 -14.58 -26.27 21.41
N VAL A 562 -15.80 -26.32 20.86
CA VAL A 562 -16.88 -25.45 21.33
C VAL A 562 -17.33 -25.94 22.70
N VAL A 563 -17.26 -25.06 23.72
CA VAL A 563 -17.69 -25.39 25.09
C VAL A 563 -19.15 -25.02 25.29
N GLU A 564 -19.56 -23.85 24.81
CA GLU A 564 -20.94 -23.37 24.84
C GLU A 564 -21.25 -22.58 23.56
N GLY A 565 -22.46 -22.79 23.01
CA GLY A 565 -22.92 -22.18 21.77
C GLY A 565 -22.77 -23.08 20.53
N LEU A 566 -22.89 -22.47 19.35
CA LEU A 566 -22.79 -23.13 18.04
C LEU A 566 -21.89 -22.30 17.13
N LYS A 567 -20.80 -22.87 16.64
CA LYS A 567 -19.86 -22.16 15.76
C LYS A 567 -20.17 -22.44 14.30
N TRP A 568 -20.46 -21.38 13.55
CA TRP A 568 -20.48 -21.37 12.10
C TRP A 568 -19.31 -20.55 11.55
N SER A 569 -18.65 -21.08 10.53
CA SER A 569 -17.55 -20.37 9.86
C SER A 569 -17.49 -20.69 8.38
N ALA A 570 -17.00 -19.74 7.57
CA ALA A 570 -16.65 -19.97 6.18
C ALA A 570 -15.14 -19.85 5.98
N THR A 571 -14.52 -20.86 5.39
CA THR A 571 -13.09 -20.82 5.03
C THR A 571 -12.93 -20.64 3.53
N ILE A 572 -12.10 -19.69 3.12
CA ILE A 572 -11.67 -19.52 1.73
C ILE A 572 -10.15 -19.57 1.71
N TRP A 573 -9.61 -20.52 0.93
CA TRP A 573 -8.17 -20.63 0.71
C TRP A 573 -7.76 -19.92 -0.57
N MET A 574 -6.71 -19.12 -0.50
CA MET A 574 -6.20 -18.32 -1.60
C MET A 574 -4.89 -18.90 -2.13
N HIS A 575 -4.81 -19.15 -3.43
CA HIS A 575 -3.66 -19.79 -4.09
C HIS A 575 -2.67 -18.79 -4.71
N GLN A 576 -1.44 -19.24 -5.00
CA GLN A 576 -0.41 -18.46 -5.72
C GLN A 576 -0.86 -18.00 -7.13
N GLY A 577 -1.84 -18.68 -7.71
CA GLY A 577 -2.42 -18.36 -9.01
C GLY A 577 -3.86 -18.86 -9.08
N HIS A 578 -4.47 -18.77 -10.25
CA HIS A 578 -5.83 -19.24 -10.48
C HIS A 578 -6.05 -20.68 -9.99
N PHE A 579 -7.18 -20.95 -9.36
CA PHE A 579 -7.51 -22.27 -8.87
C PHE A 579 -8.74 -22.82 -9.60
N ARG A 580 -8.58 -23.99 -10.24
CA ARG A 580 -9.64 -24.69 -10.97
C ARG A 580 -10.50 -23.78 -11.85
N ASP A 581 -9.88 -23.12 -12.82
CA ASP A 581 -10.54 -22.11 -13.65
C ASP A 581 -11.83 -22.60 -14.34
N LYS A 582 -11.95 -23.91 -14.60
CA LYS A 582 -13.14 -24.52 -15.19
C LYS A 582 -14.36 -24.55 -14.26
N GLU A 583 -14.15 -24.45 -12.95
CA GLU A 583 -15.23 -24.27 -11.97
C GLU A 583 -15.69 -22.79 -11.88
N TYR A 584 -14.92 -21.83 -12.44
CA TYR A 584 -15.53 -20.57 -12.85
C TYR A 584 -16.33 -20.88 -14.11
N SER A 585 -17.64 -20.62 -14.09
CA SER A 585 -18.36 -20.53 -15.36
C SER A 585 -17.60 -19.52 -16.24
N THR A 586 -17.04 -19.97 -17.37
CA THR A 586 -16.37 -19.12 -18.36
C THR A 586 -17.33 -18.68 -19.47
N GLU A 587 -18.62 -19.05 -19.37
CA GLU A 587 -19.67 -18.58 -20.28
C GLU A 587 -20.18 -17.24 -19.73
N PRO A 588 -19.78 -16.08 -20.28
CA PRO A 588 -20.43 -14.82 -19.95
C PRO A 588 -21.92 -14.96 -20.26
N ALA A 589 -22.80 -14.53 -19.35
CA ALA A 589 -24.20 -14.40 -19.72
C ALA A 589 -24.25 -13.30 -20.80
N LYS A 590 -24.46 -13.70 -22.07
CA LYS A 590 -24.63 -12.74 -23.16
C LYS A 590 -25.81 -11.85 -22.80
N CYS A 591 -25.53 -10.57 -22.60
CA CYS A 591 -26.56 -9.59 -22.37
C CYS A 591 -27.12 -9.13 -23.72
N GLU A 592 -28.07 -9.89 -24.23
CA GLU A 592 -28.74 -9.63 -25.50
C GLU A 592 -30.25 -9.88 -25.38
N ASP A 593 -31.00 -9.19 -26.23
CA ASP A 593 -32.42 -9.48 -26.44
C ASP A 593 -32.55 -10.54 -27.53
N SER A 594 -33.40 -11.53 -27.31
CA SER A 594 -33.66 -12.61 -28.27
C SER A 594 -34.76 -12.26 -29.29
N HIS A 595 -35.40 -11.08 -29.17
CA HIS A 595 -36.45 -10.61 -30.07
C HIS A 595 -36.27 -9.13 -30.44
N GLU A 596 -36.48 -8.83 -31.72
CA GLU A 596 -36.42 -7.46 -32.29
C GLU A 596 -37.39 -6.44 -31.65
N ASN A 597 -38.45 -6.90 -30.98
CA ASN A 597 -39.47 -6.05 -30.39
C ASN A 597 -39.28 -5.85 -28.88
N CYS A 598 -38.24 -6.44 -28.28
CA CYS A 598 -37.98 -6.34 -26.86
C CYS A 598 -37.90 -4.89 -26.37
N GLU A 599 -37.28 -3.99 -27.15
CA GLU A 599 -37.19 -2.57 -26.81
C GLU A 599 -38.58 -1.89 -26.79
N SER A 600 -39.43 -2.23 -27.75
CA SER A 600 -40.79 -1.70 -27.86
C SER A 600 -41.67 -2.21 -26.71
N TRP A 601 -41.59 -3.52 -26.43
CA TRP A 601 -42.34 -4.15 -25.34
C TRP A 601 -41.91 -3.65 -23.97
N ALA A 602 -40.61 -3.44 -23.75
CA ALA A 602 -40.10 -2.83 -22.54
C ALA A 602 -40.62 -1.39 -22.37
N LYS A 603 -40.62 -0.58 -23.44
CA LYS A 603 -41.20 0.78 -23.44
C LYS A 603 -42.70 0.81 -23.13
N THR A 604 -43.44 -0.26 -23.40
CA THR A 604 -44.87 -0.40 -23.05
C THR A 604 -45.13 -1.02 -21.67
N GLY A 605 -44.07 -1.30 -20.89
CA GLY A 605 -44.14 -1.84 -19.53
C GLY A 605 -44.40 -3.36 -19.47
N GLU A 606 -44.02 -4.11 -20.51
CA GLU A 606 -44.20 -5.57 -20.52
C GLU A 606 -43.22 -6.27 -19.56
N CYS A 607 -42.11 -5.64 -19.19
CA CYS A 607 -41.14 -6.18 -18.23
C CYS A 607 -41.81 -6.50 -16.87
N GLU A 608 -42.80 -5.70 -16.48
CA GLU A 608 -43.59 -5.87 -15.26
C GLU A 608 -44.88 -6.68 -15.50
N LYS A 609 -45.53 -6.51 -16.66
CA LYS A 609 -46.82 -7.15 -16.98
C LYS A 609 -46.68 -8.61 -17.42
N ASN A 610 -45.59 -8.96 -18.09
CA ASN A 610 -45.31 -10.30 -18.59
C ASN A 610 -43.88 -10.76 -18.26
N PRO A 611 -43.52 -10.82 -16.97
CA PRO A 611 -42.14 -11.09 -16.55
C PRO A 611 -41.68 -12.50 -16.91
N SER A 612 -42.59 -13.46 -17.05
CA SER A 612 -42.26 -14.85 -17.42
C SER A 612 -41.72 -14.97 -18.84
N TYR A 613 -42.21 -14.14 -19.77
CA TYR A 613 -41.69 -14.08 -21.12
C TYR A 613 -40.55 -13.06 -21.25
N MET A 614 -40.72 -11.88 -20.67
CA MET A 614 -39.79 -10.76 -20.86
C MET A 614 -38.45 -10.98 -20.17
N LYS A 615 -38.40 -11.56 -18.96
CA LYS A 615 -37.13 -11.77 -18.26
C LYS A 615 -36.17 -12.74 -18.97
N PRO A 616 -36.60 -13.90 -19.50
CA PRO A 616 -35.68 -14.78 -20.22
C PRO A 616 -35.33 -14.30 -21.64
N ASN A 617 -36.19 -13.51 -22.30
CA ASN A 617 -36.04 -13.15 -23.73
C ASN A 617 -35.59 -11.71 -23.98
N CYS A 618 -35.84 -10.77 -23.07
CA CYS A 618 -35.62 -9.34 -23.27
C CYS A 618 -34.73 -8.75 -22.15
N LYS A 619 -33.62 -9.43 -21.85
CA LYS A 619 -32.76 -9.13 -20.70
C LYS A 619 -32.13 -7.74 -20.78
N LEU A 620 -31.68 -7.34 -21.95
CA LEU A 620 -31.05 -6.03 -22.17
C LEU A 620 -32.12 -4.93 -22.10
N SER A 621 -33.24 -5.11 -22.82
CA SER A 621 -34.32 -4.12 -22.86
C SER A 621 -35.02 -3.92 -21.52
N CYS A 622 -35.14 -4.96 -20.69
CA CYS A 622 -35.71 -4.86 -19.34
C CYS A 622 -34.71 -4.41 -18.27
N GLY A 623 -33.47 -4.05 -18.66
CA GLY A 623 -32.44 -3.61 -17.71
C GLY A 623 -31.95 -4.71 -16.76
N LEU A 624 -32.18 -5.98 -17.11
CA LEU A 624 -31.75 -7.16 -16.35
C LEU A 624 -30.29 -7.55 -16.68
N CYS A 625 -29.60 -6.79 -17.51
CA CYS A 625 -28.16 -6.92 -17.74
C CYS A 625 -27.66 -5.68 -18.48
N ARG A 626 -26.34 -5.56 -18.65
CA ARG A 626 -25.70 -4.49 -19.43
C ARG A 626 -24.69 -5.02 -20.43
N GLN A 627 -24.53 -4.36 -21.57
CA GLN A 627 -23.46 -4.71 -22.50
C GLN A 627 -22.08 -4.38 -21.90
N CYS A 628 -21.20 -5.36 -21.89
CA CYS A 628 -19.86 -5.26 -21.32
C CYS A 628 -18.80 -5.03 -22.40
N GLN A 629 -17.76 -4.27 -22.07
CA GLN A 629 -16.61 -4.14 -22.96
C GLN A 629 -15.87 -5.48 -23.05
N LYS A 630 -15.29 -5.79 -24.22
CA LYS A 630 -14.58 -7.06 -24.44
C LYS A 630 -13.42 -7.20 -23.44
N GLY A 631 -13.48 -8.20 -22.56
CA GLY A 631 -12.49 -8.43 -21.51
C GLY A 631 -12.81 -7.75 -20.17
N ASP A 632 -13.95 -7.08 -20.03
CA ASP A 632 -14.47 -6.58 -18.74
C ASP A 632 -15.15 -7.73 -17.98
N VAL A 633 -14.29 -8.57 -17.40
CA VAL A 633 -14.68 -9.79 -16.68
C VAL A 633 -15.61 -9.48 -15.50
N LEU A 634 -15.48 -8.31 -14.86
CA LEU A 634 -16.35 -7.91 -13.75
C LEU A 634 -17.75 -7.52 -14.22
N CYS A 635 -17.87 -6.82 -15.35
CA CYS A 635 -19.16 -6.54 -15.96
C CYS A 635 -19.85 -7.82 -16.44
N GLU A 636 -19.13 -8.70 -17.14
CA GLU A 636 -19.65 -9.97 -17.64
C GLU A 636 -20.13 -10.88 -16.51
N ARG A 637 -19.45 -10.82 -15.35
CA ARG A 637 -19.85 -11.53 -14.13
C ARG A 637 -21.08 -10.91 -13.47
N LYS A 638 -21.18 -9.58 -13.36
CA LYS A 638 -22.37 -8.92 -12.80
C LYS A 638 -23.66 -9.22 -13.56
N ASN A 639 -23.56 -9.42 -14.88
CA ASN A 639 -24.71 -9.84 -15.70
C ASN A 639 -25.29 -11.21 -15.31
N ARG A 640 -24.60 -12.02 -14.51
CA ARG A 640 -25.07 -13.35 -14.07
C ARG A 640 -26.08 -13.29 -12.91
N PHE A 641 -26.06 -12.24 -12.09
CA PHE A 641 -26.90 -12.15 -10.87
C PHE A 641 -28.22 -11.44 -11.09
N LEU A 642 -28.34 -10.68 -12.19
CA LEU A 642 -29.55 -9.94 -12.51
C LEU A 642 -30.69 -10.84 -13.03
N ASP A 643 -30.40 -12.11 -13.34
CA ASP A 643 -31.36 -13.18 -13.64
C ASP A 643 -31.97 -13.82 -12.37
N ALA A 644 -31.49 -13.52 -11.16
CA ALA A 644 -32.04 -14.11 -9.95
C ALA A 644 -33.44 -13.51 -9.67
N PRO A 645 -34.52 -14.33 -9.58
CA PRO A 645 -35.80 -13.81 -9.16
C PRO A 645 -35.64 -13.26 -7.74
N LYS A 646 -35.77 -11.93 -7.58
CA LYS A 646 -36.09 -11.36 -6.26
C LYS A 646 -37.34 -12.10 -5.78
N LYS A 647 -37.21 -12.94 -4.76
CA LYS A 647 -38.37 -13.57 -4.13
C LYS A 647 -39.28 -12.43 -3.63
N PRO A 648 -40.61 -12.58 -3.80
CA PRO A 648 -41.58 -11.54 -3.44
C PRO A 648 -41.56 -11.19 -1.97
#